data_AF-A0A673MTZ4-F1
#
_entry.id   AF-A0A673MTZ4-F1
#
_cell.length_a   1.000
_cell.length_b   1.000
_cell.length_c   1.000
_cell.angle_alpha   90.00
_cell.angle_beta   90.00
_cell.angle_gamma   90.00
#
_symmetry.space_group_name_H-M   'P 1'
#
loop_
_entity.id
_entity.type
_entity.pdbx_description
1 polymer ?
#
loop_
_entity_poly.entity_id
_entity_poly.type
_entity_poly.pdbx_seq_one_letter_code
_entity_poly.pdbx_strand_id
1 'polypeptide(L)'
;MASLSQELKRWAVEELELPVARLPDDGYIKTLCVGPGASIWKYITQHVYKERNVRVMRGNIQWYKVLQDKELKQLKNQNKDARRLELRREIAALQTELNQLDTKISRVEDQIATEEQNINRNWDDFMDGRHRQILLDSFRQRCSEERNILLEDTHMIGTQRHTLEELSKKAEVKLVFGPSDSSDSEAGADPLVLKDVRELCSERVLFFQCLLESELNVNPSTEFTHEQRKAVIQHWTSAVENVLRSHPPNQVLSALQVLTSRQQVVLKEKIAALNVERDISDLGFRYQSDHLIDVSADQEEELTPVRSLLQSAWEEVEQSYFELAQVHNRCGQLETELTALMRKAETAHGSDPVSRCVFELEMEGVKQAAVRDSIREQCAQLQLQAREGLDAIRTLQTQWQSVMDFRQLVDSRQEQIRRLIKGNSTVKTELTCVHAEVGQFVQEKLNAQFCNVIKASSGLVNSVSQGAKHFSCVALAALDRRVMKGGQKPPAAQLSIHWIQSPAFHKLCESLSFPLYMAPEELWSQATTLRLELRNLRRLLQLFSESSADLQKLTAQLPSPDQQTLVQRVKMVDEEILQTLLPRARELTQRCSKGLLYTEQVKTAITHWWEQPGQFALPEMQREGLTFQQWLQRWKLATKES
;
A
#
# COMPACT_ATOMS: atom_id res chain seq x y z
N MET A 1 -120.42 -76.34 12.16
CA MET A 1 -120.82 -75.13 11.41
C MET A 1 -119.55 -74.49 10.87
N ALA A 2 -119.45 -74.30 9.55
CA ALA A 2 -118.28 -73.65 8.96
C ALA A 2 -118.30 -72.14 9.29
N SER A 3 -117.14 -71.50 9.43
CA SER A 3 -117.07 -70.05 9.67
C SER A 3 -117.53 -69.29 8.42
N LEU A 4 -118.22 -68.16 8.58
CA LEU A 4 -118.73 -67.35 7.45
C LEU A 4 -117.62 -66.99 6.44
N SER A 5 -116.39 -66.78 6.90
CA SER A 5 -115.21 -66.56 6.06
C SER A 5 -114.84 -67.77 5.18
N GLN A 6 -115.04 -68.99 5.68
CA GLN A 6 -114.83 -70.21 4.89
C GLN A 6 -115.99 -70.45 3.92
N GLU A 7 -117.22 -70.11 4.31
CA GLU A 7 -118.39 -70.19 3.44
C GLU A 7 -118.30 -69.16 2.29
N LEU A 8 -117.87 -67.94 2.58
CA LEU A 8 -117.64 -66.90 1.56
C LEU A 8 -116.54 -67.30 0.57
N LYS A 9 -115.45 -67.91 1.06
CA LYS A 9 -114.39 -68.45 0.20
C LYS A 9 -114.89 -69.59 -0.68
N ARG A 10 -115.62 -70.52 -0.08
CA ARG A 10 -116.19 -71.66 -0.80
C ARG A 10 -117.15 -71.18 -1.88
N TRP A 11 -118.09 -70.29 -1.53
CA TRP A 11 -119.02 -69.66 -2.47
C TRP A 11 -118.29 -68.87 -3.57
N ALA A 12 -117.23 -68.13 -3.25
CA ALA A 12 -116.47 -67.40 -4.27
C ALA A 12 -115.70 -68.33 -5.23
N VAL A 13 -115.25 -69.49 -4.78
CA VAL A 13 -114.54 -70.46 -5.64
C VAL A 13 -115.51 -71.32 -6.43
N GLU A 14 -116.57 -71.82 -5.79
CA GLU A 14 -117.53 -72.78 -6.37
C GLU A 14 -118.61 -72.08 -7.23
N GLU A 15 -119.22 -71.00 -6.74
CA GLU A 15 -120.33 -70.31 -7.43
C GLU A 15 -119.86 -69.13 -8.28
N LEU A 16 -118.76 -68.47 -7.89
CA LEU A 16 -118.18 -67.37 -8.67
C LEU A 16 -116.96 -67.79 -9.50
N GLU A 17 -116.58 -69.06 -9.58
CA GLU A 17 -115.41 -69.58 -10.31
C GLU A 17 -114.13 -68.74 -10.15
N LEU A 18 -113.90 -68.12 -8.99
CA LEU A 18 -112.69 -67.34 -8.74
C LEU A 18 -111.52 -68.25 -8.41
N PRO A 19 -110.37 -68.14 -9.12
CA PRO A 19 -109.16 -68.83 -8.73
C PRO A 19 -108.73 -68.42 -7.32
N VAL A 20 -108.25 -69.35 -6.50
CA VAL A 20 -107.79 -69.09 -5.12
C VAL A 20 -106.73 -67.97 -5.08
N ALA A 21 -105.89 -67.90 -6.12
CA ALA A 21 -104.89 -66.84 -6.29
C ALA A 21 -105.47 -65.44 -6.54
N ARG A 22 -106.78 -65.25 -6.72
CA ARG A 22 -107.44 -63.93 -6.88
C ARG A 22 -108.31 -63.54 -5.70
N LEU A 23 -108.29 -64.33 -4.63
CA LEU A 23 -108.94 -63.99 -3.36
C LEU A 23 -108.01 -63.11 -2.50
N PRO A 24 -108.56 -62.20 -1.67
CA PRO A 24 -107.80 -61.54 -0.61
C PRO A 24 -107.27 -62.55 0.42
N ASP A 25 -106.26 -62.18 1.20
CA ASP A 25 -105.72 -63.10 2.23
C ASP A 25 -106.74 -63.39 3.33
N ASP A 26 -106.54 -64.51 4.04
CA ASP A 26 -107.41 -65.02 5.11
C ASP A 26 -107.72 -63.98 6.19
N GLY A 27 -106.77 -63.11 6.54
CA GLY A 27 -106.97 -62.03 7.49
C GLY A 27 -107.93 -60.95 6.97
N TYR A 28 -107.82 -60.61 5.68
CA TYR A 28 -108.65 -59.59 5.03
C TYR A 28 -110.05 -60.11 4.69
N ILE A 29 -110.20 -61.40 4.39
CA ILE A 29 -111.51 -62.04 4.24
C ILE A 29 -112.23 -62.10 5.59
N LYS A 30 -111.50 -62.35 6.69
CA LYS A 30 -112.09 -62.31 8.04
C LYS A 30 -112.64 -60.93 8.38
N THR A 31 -111.97 -59.84 8.01
CA THR A 31 -112.48 -58.48 8.29
C THR A 31 -113.74 -58.14 7.49
N LEU A 32 -113.88 -58.64 6.26
CA LEU A 32 -115.12 -58.52 5.48
C LEU A 32 -116.31 -59.25 6.11
N CYS A 33 -116.05 -60.34 6.82
CA CYS A 33 -117.07 -61.18 7.46
C CYS A 33 -117.37 -60.79 8.93
N VAL A 34 -116.97 -59.59 9.37
CA VAL A 34 -117.20 -59.07 10.73
C VAL A 34 -118.05 -57.79 10.68
N GLY A 35 -118.82 -57.52 11.73
CA GLY A 35 -119.66 -56.32 11.83
C GLY A 35 -120.86 -56.32 10.86
N PRO A 36 -121.31 -55.14 10.36
CA PRO A 36 -122.44 -55.02 9.43
C PRO A 36 -122.26 -55.82 8.12
N GLY A 37 -121.01 -56.07 7.72
CA GLY A 37 -120.66 -56.88 6.56
C GLY A 37 -121.00 -58.37 6.74
N ALA A 38 -121.01 -58.88 7.96
CA ALA A 38 -121.28 -60.30 8.24
C ALA A 38 -122.70 -60.71 7.81
N SER A 39 -123.72 -59.89 8.12
CA SER A 39 -125.10 -60.11 7.69
C SER A 39 -125.27 -60.01 6.17
N ILE A 40 -124.54 -59.09 5.54
CA ILE A 40 -124.59 -58.87 4.08
C ILE A 40 -123.99 -60.07 3.34
N TRP A 41 -122.79 -60.51 3.74
CA TRP A 41 -122.14 -61.65 3.09
C TRP A 41 -122.86 -62.97 3.37
N LYS A 42 -123.45 -63.15 4.55
CA LYS A 42 -124.28 -64.33 4.87
C LYS A 42 -125.53 -64.42 4.00
N TYR A 43 -126.17 -63.29 3.72
CA TYR A 43 -127.31 -63.24 2.79
C TYR A 43 -126.85 -63.52 1.35
N ILE A 44 -125.74 -62.93 0.93
CA ILE A 44 -125.21 -63.08 -0.43
C ILE A 44 -124.82 -64.54 -0.72
N THR A 45 -124.08 -65.19 0.18
CA THR A 45 -123.63 -66.58 -0.01
C THR A 45 -124.77 -67.59 -0.02
N GLN A 46 -125.91 -67.25 0.59
CA GLN A 46 -127.07 -68.15 0.69
C GLN A 46 -128.15 -67.91 -0.36
N HIS A 47 -128.24 -66.72 -0.98
CA HIS A 47 -129.42 -66.33 -1.79
C HIS A 47 -129.07 -65.76 -3.17
N VAL A 48 -127.79 -65.55 -3.51
CA VAL A 48 -127.39 -64.93 -4.78
C VAL A 48 -126.80 -65.99 -5.74
N TYR A 49 -127.63 -66.46 -6.67
CA TYR A 49 -127.26 -67.44 -7.71
C TYR A 49 -127.57 -66.97 -9.16
N LYS A 50 -128.02 -65.72 -9.34
CA LYS A 50 -128.31 -65.14 -10.66
C LYS A 50 -127.04 -64.57 -11.29
N GLU A 51 -126.75 -64.94 -12.54
CA GLU A 51 -125.47 -64.68 -13.24
C GLU A 51 -125.01 -63.20 -13.24
N ARG A 52 -125.95 -62.26 -13.37
CA ARG A 52 -125.64 -60.81 -13.35
C ARG A 52 -125.10 -60.34 -12.00
N ASN A 53 -125.62 -60.87 -10.89
CA ASN A 53 -125.22 -60.47 -9.55
C ASN A 53 -123.90 -61.14 -9.13
N VAL A 54 -123.69 -62.38 -9.58
CA VAL A 54 -122.43 -63.14 -9.45
C VAL A 54 -121.25 -62.35 -10.04
N ARG A 55 -121.41 -61.75 -11.23
CA ARG A 55 -120.35 -60.98 -11.89
C ARG A 55 -119.95 -59.71 -11.13
N VAL A 56 -120.92 -59.01 -10.54
CA VAL A 56 -120.66 -57.81 -9.71
C VAL A 56 -119.92 -58.19 -8.42
N MET A 57 -120.36 -59.26 -7.75
CA MET A 57 -119.70 -59.73 -6.53
C MET A 57 -118.29 -60.27 -6.81
N ARG A 58 -118.08 -60.90 -7.97
CA ARG A 58 -116.74 -61.28 -8.47
C ARG A 58 -115.82 -60.07 -8.60
N GLY A 59 -116.31 -58.97 -9.18
CA GLY A 59 -115.56 -57.71 -9.30
C GLY A 59 -115.25 -57.07 -7.94
N ASN A 60 -116.21 -57.09 -7.01
CA ASN A 60 -116.03 -56.53 -5.66
C ASN A 60 -114.98 -57.29 -4.84
N ILE A 61 -115.01 -58.63 -4.86
CA ILE A 61 -114.02 -59.45 -4.14
C ILE A 61 -112.61 -59.25 -4.71
N GLN A 62 -112.48 -59.16 -6.03
CA GLN A 62 -111.20 -58.85 -6.69
C GLN A 62 -110.71 -57.44 -6.34
N TRP A 63 -111.61 -56.47 -6.18
CA TRP A 63 -111.23 -55.10 -5.82
C TRP A 63 -110.61 -55.03 -4.41
N TYR A 64 -111.15 -55.78 -3.45
CA TYR A 64 -110.57 -55.88 -2.11
C TYR A 64 -109.15 -56.45 -2.10
N LYS A 65 -108.83 -57.37 -3.01
CA LYS A 65 -107.46 -57.88 -3.15
C LYS A 65 -106.49 -56.80 -3.64
N VAL A 66 -106.89 -56.01 -4.64
CA VAL A 66 -106.04 -54.92 -5.15
C VAL A 66 -105.82 -53.83 -4.09
N LEU A 67 -106.80 -53.59 -3.23
CA LEU A 67 -106.67 -52.66 -2.11
C LEU A 67 -105.59 -53.14 -1.12
N GLN A 68 -105.64 -54.41 -0.74
CA GLN A 68 -104.66 -55.05 0.16
C GLN A 68 -103.23 -54.99 -0.42
N ASP A 69 -103.06 -55.30 -1.71
CA ASP A 69 -101.76 -55.26 -2.39
C ASP A 69 -101.16 -53.84 -2.45
N LYS A 70 -102.00 -52.79 -2.46
CA LYS A 70 -101.54 -51.40 -2.43
C LYS A 70 -101.05 -50.98 -1.04
N GLU A 71 -101.74 -51.37 0.02
CA GLU A 71 -101.38 -51.04 1.41
C GLU A 71 -100.04 -51.71 1.83
N LEU A 72 -99.85 -52.98 1.46
CA LEU A 72 -98.61 -53.72 1.74
C LEU A 72 -97.37 -53.14 1.04
N LYS A 73 -97.53 -52.59 -0.16
CA LYS A 73 -96.45 -51.91 -0.89
C LYS A 73 -96.08 -50.57 -0.25
N GLN A 74 -97.05 -49.83 0.30
CA GLN A 74 -96.78 -48.56 0.98
C GLN A 74 -95.95 -48.76 2.27
N LEU A 75 -96.27 -49.75 3.10
CA LEU A 75 -95.53 -50.04 4.33
C LEU A 75 -94.07 -50.48 4.08
N LYS A 76 -93.82 -51.30 3.05
CA LYS A 76 -92.46 -51.70 2.67
C LYS A 76 -91.62 -50.53 2.15
N ASN A 77 -92.23 -49.58 1.46
CA ASN A 77 -91.54 -48.39 0.98
C ASN A 77 -91.16 -47.46 2.13
N GLN A 78 -92.07 -47.24 3.08
CA GLN A 78 -91.81 -46.41 4.27
C GLN A 78 -90.61 -46.92 5.11
N ASN A 79 -90.49 -48.24 5.30
CA ASN A 79 -89.38 -48.82 6.09
C ASN A 79 -88.02 -48.71 5.36
N LYS A 80 -88.02 -48.82 4.02
CA LYS A 80 -86.81 -48.58 3.21
C LYS A 80 -86.40 -47.10 3.22
N ASP A 81 -87.37 -46.19 3.18
CA ASP A 81 -87.12 -44.75 3.24
C ASP A 81 -86.56 -44.32 4.59
N ALA A 82 -87.05 -44.90 5.70
CA ALA A 82 -86.50 -44.67 7.04
C ALA A 82 -85.03 -45.12 7.15
N ARG A 83 -84.70 -46.33 6.67
CA ARG A 83 -83.31 -46.84 6.69
C ARG A 83 -82.38 -46.07 5.76
N ARG A 84 -82.88 -45.58 4.63
CA ARG A 84 -82.13 -44.69 3.72
C ARG A 84 -81.84 -43.35 4.38
N LEU A 85 -82.76 -42.82 5.19
CA LEU A 85 -82.56 -41.57 5.92
C LEU A 85 -81.49 -41.72 7.01
N GLU A 86 -81.47 -42.86 7.71
CA GLU A 86 -80.49 -43.17 8.76
C GLU A 86 -79.06 -43.29 8.19
N LEU A 87 -78.87 -44.09 7.14
CA LEU A 87 -77.57 -44.19 6.44
C LEU A 87 -77.10 -42.84 5.88
N ARG A 88 -78.02 -41.99 5.42
CA ARG A 88 -77.67 -40.62 4.97
C ARG A 88 -77.17 -39.77 6.13
N ARG A 89 -77.71 -39.92 7.34
CA ARG A 89 -77.21 -39.21 8.54
C ARG A 89 -75.83 -39.73 8.95
N GLU A 90 -75.61 -41.04 8.91
CA GLU A 90 -74.28 -41.63 9.22
C GLU A 90 -73.22 -41.20 8.20
N ILE A 91 -73.54 -41.21 6.91
CA ILE A 91 -72.64 -40.72 5.86
C ILE A 91 -72.33 -39.24 6.08
N ALA A 92 -73.33 -38.41 6.40
CA ALA A 92 -73.12 -37.01 6.69
C ALA A 92 -72.24 -36.81 7.94
N ALA A 93 -72.43 -37.61 8.99
CA ALA A 93 -71.61 -37.56 10.20
C ALA A 93 -70.14 -37.94 9.90
N LEU A 94 -69.90 -39.03 9.17
CA LEU A 94 -68.55 -39.43 8.74
C LEU A 94 -67.89 -38.40 7.82
N GLN A 95 -68.65 -37.76 6.92
CA GLN A 95 -68.14 -36.66 6.10
C GLN A 95 -67.70 -35.46 6.95
N THR A 96 -68.46 -35.12 8.00
CA THR A 96 -68.06 -34.04 8.91
C THR A 96 -66.82 -34.40 9.72
N GLU A 97 -66.68 -35.65 10.16
CA GLU A 97 -65.52 -36.12 10.89
C GLU A 97 -64.26 -36.16 10.00
N LEU A 98 -64.40 -36.61 8.75
CA LEU A 98 -63.31 -36.62 7.77
C LEU A 98 -62.82 -35.19 7.47
N ASN A 99 -63.74 -34.24 7.26
CA ASN A 99 -63.38 -32.82 7.11
C ASN A 99 -62.69 -32.24 8.36
N GLN A 100 -63.09 -32.66 9.56
CA GLN A 100 -62.42 -32.26 10.80
C GLN A 100 -61.01 -32.85 10.92
N LEU A 101 -60.78 -34.06 10.42
CA LEU A 101 -59.45 -34.66 10.37
C LEU A 101 -58.56 -33.99 9.32
N ASP A 102 -59.07 -33.73 8.11
CA ASP A 102 -58.32 -33.04 7.05
C ASP A 102 -57.89 -31.64 7.48
N THR A 103 -58.78 -30.89 8.15
CA THR A 103 -58.44 -29.57 8.70
C THR A 103 -57.39 -29.65 9.82
N LYS A 104 -57.41 -30.69 10.65
CA LYS A 104 -56.36 -30.94 11.65
C LYS A 104 -55.03 -31.31 11.00
N ILE A 105 -55.06 -32.16 9.97
CA ILE A 105 -53.86 -32.58 9.21
C ILE A 105 -53.23 -31.36 8.54
N SER A 106 -54.00 -30.58 7.78
CA SER A 106 -53.52 -29.37 7.12
C SER A 106 -52.92 -28.37 8.11
N ARG A 107 -53.54 -28.19 9.28
CA ARG A 107 -52.99 -27.32 10.33
C ARG A 107 -51.66 -27.84 10.89
N VAL A 108 -51.52 -29.15 11.07
CA VAL A 108 -50.27 -29.77 11.53
C VAL A 108 -49.20 -29.68 10.45
N GLU A 109 -49.54 -29.89 9.19
CA GLU A 109 -48.64 -29.73 8.04
C GLU A 109 -48.12 -28.30 7.93
N ASP A 110 -49.01 -27.29 8.04
CA ASP A 110 -48.62 -25.88 8.07
C ASP A 110 -47.69 -25.60 9.26
N GLN A 111 -47.99 -26.14 10.43
CA GLN A 111 -47.16 -25.96 11.62
C GLN A 111 -45.77 -26.59 11.44
N ILE A 112 -45.69 -27.81 10.92
CA ILE A 112 -44.42 -28.49 10.59
C ILE A 112 -43.62 -27.67 9.58
N ALA A 113 -44.26 -27.18 8.51
CA ALA A 113 -43.59 -26.35 7.51
C ALA A 113 -43.02 -25.06 8.11
N THR A 114 -43.75 -24.42 9.05
CA THR A 114 -43.22 -23.24 9.77
C THR A 114 -42.06 -23.58 10.70
N GLU A 115 -42.12 -24.72 11.40
CA GLU A 115 -41.05 -25.19 12.28
C GLU A 115 -39.79 -25.55 11.49
N GLU A 116 -39.91 -26.25 10.36
CA GLU A 116 -38.81 -26.56 9.45
C GLU A 116 -38.14 -25.30 8.89
N GLN A 117 -38.94 -24.30 8.47
CA GLN A 117 -38.40 -23.01 8.04
C GLN A 117 -37.64 -22.30 9.16
N ASN A 118 -38.13 -22.35 10.40
CA ASN A 118 -37.45 -21.76 11.55
C ASN A 118 -36.17 -22.51 11.90
N ILE A 119 -36.17 -23.85 11.86
CA ILE A 119 -34.97 -24.67 12.07
C ILE A 119 -33.91 -24.34 11.02
N ASN A 120 -34.29 -24.25 9.74
CA ASN A 120 -33.36 -23.89 8.67
C ASN A 120 -32.75 -22.49 8.87
N ARG A 121 -33.56 -21.49 9.22
CA ARG A 121 -33.06 -20.14 9.56
C ARG A 121 -32.08 -20.15 10.73
N ASN A 122 -32.44 -20.84 11.81
CA ASN A 122 -31.59 -20.96 12.99
C ASN A 122 -30.26 -21.69 12.66
N TRP A 123 -30.30 -22.68 11.78
CA TRP A 123 -29.11 -23.39 11.34
C TRP A 123 -28.21 -22.50 10.48
N ASP A 124 -28.78 -21.73 9.55
CA ASP A 124 -28.03 -20.77 8.74
C ASP A 124 -27.37 -19.71 9.63
N ASP A 125 -28.09 -19.15 10.61
CA ASP A 125 -27.57 -18.18 11.57
C ASP A 125 -26.45 -18.77 12.44
N PHE A 126 -26.62 -20.01 12.91
CA PHE A 126 -25.59 -20.72 13.67
C PHE A 126 -24.32 -20.95 12.85
N MET A 127 -24.47 -21.40 11.60
CA MET A 127 -23.35 -21.65 10.70
C MET A 127 -22.64 -20.34 10.31
N ASP A 128 -23.39 -19.27 10.03
CA ASP A 128 -22.85 -17.93 9.76
C ASP A 128 -22.08 -17.40 10.99
N GLY A 129 -22.63 -17.56 12.20
CA GLY A 129 -21.96 -17.24 13.46
C GLY A 129 -20.66 -18.04 13.67
N ARG A 130 -20.70 -19.36 13.43
CA ARG A 130 -19.51 -20.23 13.54
C ARG A 130 -18.41 -19.83 12.55
N HIS A 131 -18.77 -19.55 11.30
CA HIS A 131 -17.80 -19.10 10.29
C HIS A 131 -17.19 -17.74 10.66
N ARG A 132 -18.01 -16.78 11.14
CA ARG A 132 -17.50 -15.49 11.62
C ARG A 132 -16.53 -15.68 12.77
N GLN A 133 -16.82 -16.57 13.71
CA GLN A 133 -15.94 -16.83 14.84
C GLN A 133 -14.58 -17.34 14.40
N ILE A 134 -14.53 -18.33 13.48
CA ILE A 134 -13.26 -18.85 12.94
C ILE A 134 -12.46 -17.76 12.21
N LEU A 135 -13.14 -16.93 11.40
CA LEU A 135 -12.50 -15.81 10.70
C LEU A 135 -11.95 -14.77 11.69
N LEU A 136 -12.69 -14.45 12.76
CA LEU A 136 -12.23 -13.54 13.80
C LEU A 136 -11.07 -14.12 14.61
N ASP A 137 -11.06 -15.42 14.90
CA ASP A 137 -9.97 -16.08 15.64
C ASP A 137 -8.69 -16.10 14.79
N SER A 138 -8.78 -16.41 13.50
CA SER A 138 -7.63 -16.31 12.58
C SER A 138 -7.14 -14.87 12.40
N PHE A 139 -8.04 -13.89 12.35
CA PHE A 139 -7.69 -12.47 12.31
C PHE A 139 -7.00 -12.02 13.60
N ARG A 140 -7.51 -12.42 14.77
CA ARG A 140 -6.89 -12.15 16.08
C ARG A 140 -5.49 -12.73 16.17
N GLN A 141 -5.29 -13.97 15.71
CA GLN A 141 -3.99 -14.60 15.68
C GLN A 141 -3.01 -13.77 14.84
N ARG A 142 -3.38 -13.42 13.60
CA ARG A 142 -2.55 -12.58 12.72
C ARG A 142 -2.21 -11.22 13.36
N CYS A 143 -3.20 -10.55 13.94
CA CYS A 143 -2.96 -9.27 14.63
C CYS A 143 -2.01 -9.45 15.83
N SER A 144 -2.05 -10.57 16.53
CA SER A 144 -1.12 -10.88 17.61
C SER A 144 0.30 -11.10 17.09
N GLU A 145 0.46 -11.83 15.99
CA GLU A 145 1.75 -12.06 15.33
C GLU A 145 2.36 -10.73 14.83
N GLU A 146 1.60 -9.92 14.11
CA GLU A 146 2.02 -8.58 13.66
C GLU A 146 2.38 -7.68 14.85
N ARG A 147 1.60 -7.71 15.94
CA ARG A 147 1.91 -6.95 17.15
C ARG A 147 3.24 -7.38 17.76
N ASN A 148 3.55 -8.68 17.79
CA ASN A 148 4.80 -9.17 18.35
C ASN A 148 6.01 -8.67 17.53
N ILE A 149 5.92 -8.70 16.20
CA ILE A 149 6.95 -8.15 15.31
C ILE A 149 7.14 -6.64 15.58
N LEU A 150 6.04 -5.89 15.63
CA LEU A 150 6.11 -4.45 15.92
C LEU A 150 6.66 -4.15 17.32
N LEU A 151 6.45 -5.01 18.30
CA LEU A 151 7.03 -4.88 19.64
C LEU A 151 8.54 -5.10 19.63
N GLU A 152 9.03 -6.08 18.87
CA GLU A 152 10.47 -6.31 18.67
C GLU A 152 11.13 -5.11 17.98
N ASP A 153 10.52 -4.59 16.90
CA ASP A 153 10.98 -3.39 16.21
C ASP A 153 10.99 -2.18 17.15
N THR A 154 9.93 -2.00 17.94
CA THR A 154 9.83 -0.90 18.92
C THR A 154 10.91 -1.02 19.98
N HIS A 155 11.21 -2.24 20.44
CA HIS A 155 12.31 -2.48 21.38
C HIS A 155 13.66 -2.14 20.76
N MET A 156 13.94 -2.59 19.53
CA MET A 156 15.19 -2.28 18.82
C MET A 156 15.37 -0.78 18.57
N ILE A 157 14.32 -0.09 18.13
CA ILE A 157 14.34 1.37 17.96
C ILE A 157 14.50 2.05 19.32
N GLY A 158 13.86 1.51 20.37
CA GLY A 158 13.96 2.00 21.73
C GLY A 158 15.39 1.95 22.29
N THR A 159 16.10 0.84 22.09
CA THR A 159 17.51 0.70 22.50
C THR A 159 18.42 1.64 21.72
N GLN A 160 18.24 1.75 20.40
CA GLN A 160 18.99 2.71 19.56
C GLN A 160 18.72 4.17 19.94
N ARG A 161 17.47 4.52 20.23
CA ARG A 161 17.12 5.86 20.73
C ARG A 161 17.80 6.13 22.07
N HIS A 162 17.79 5.14 22.97
CA HIS A 162 18.41 5.29 24.28
C HIS A 162 19.93 5.54 24.17
N THR A 163 20.64 4.78 23.33
CA THR A 163 22.08 4.99 23.11
C THR A 163 22.36 6.36 22.50
N LEU A 164 21.54 6.83 21.56
CA LEU A 164 21.64 8.18 20.99
C LEU A 164 21.35 9.28 22.03
N GLU A 165 20.38 9.08 22.92
CA GLU A 165 20.10 10.01 24.03
C GLU A 165 21.23 10.07 25.05
N GLU A 166 21.84 8.93 25.37
CA GLU A 166 23.04 8.89 26.21
C GLU A 166 24.21 9.63 25.56
N LEU A 167 24.43 9.45 24.25
CA LEU A 167 25.42 10.21 23.50
C LEU A 167 25.11 11.70 23.48
N SER A 168 23.84 12.09 23.29
CA SER A 168 23.43 13.50 23.34
C SER A 168 23.70 14.12 24.72
N LYS A 169 23.38 13.40 25.81
CA LYS A 169 23.69 13.86 27.17
C LYS A 169 25.19 14.00 27.41
N LYS A 170 25.99 13.05 26.92
CA LYS A 170 27.47 13.17 26.97
C LYS A 170 27.93 14.40 26.20
N ALA A 171 27.33 14.72 25.04
CA ALA A 171 27.73 15.83 24.19
C ALA A 171 27.59 17.21 24.85
N GLU A 172 26.64 17.37 25.78
CA GLU A 172 26.42 18.60 26.54
C GLU A 172 27.50 18.86 27.59
N VAL A 173 28.18 17.81 28.06
CA VAL A 173 29.29 17.94 29.01
C VAL A 173 30.51 18.54 28.31
N LYS A 174 30.86 19.77 28.68
CA LYS A 174 32.09 20.42 28.23
C LYS A 174 33.29 19.75 28.90
N LEU A 175 34.12 19.10 28.11
CA LEU A 175 35.37 18.51 28.58
C LEU A 175 36.45 19.59 28.72
N VAL A 176 37.18 19.55 29.83
CA VAL A 176 38.38 20.36 30.05
C VAL A 176 39.58 19.45 29.84
N PHE A 177 40.46 19.81 28.93
CA PHE A 177 41.70 19.09 28.66
C PHE A 177 42.84 19.80 29.38
N GLY A 178 43.60 19.06 30.21
CA GLY A 178 44.67 19.64 31.04
C GLY A 178 45.86 20.17 30.22
N PRO A 179 46.61 21.14 30.77
CA PRO A 179 47.87 21.60 30.19
C PRO A 179 48.92 20.47 30.19
N SER A 180 49.79 20.47 29.19
CA SER A 180 50.54 19.28 28.74
C SER A 180 51.74 18.87 29.61
N ASP A 181 51.94 19.46 30.79
CA ASP A 181 53.20 19.34 31.51
C ASP A 181 52.99 18.76 32.91
N SER A 182 53.05 17.44 33.01
CA SER A 182 53.68 16.69 34.11
C SER A 182 53.29 15.22 34.01
N SER A 183 54.27 14.36 33.83
CA SER A 183 54.14 12.91 34.02
C SER A 183 53.91 12.53 35.49
N ASP A 184 53.98 13.48 36.42
CA ASP A 184 53.74 13.27 37.85
C ASP A 184 53.14 14.53 38.47
N SER A 185 51.81 14.66 38.44
CA SER A 185 51.03 15.48 39.40
C SER A 185 49.56 15.11 39.32
N GLU A 186 48.95 14.88 40.48
CA GLU A 186 47.56 14.46 40.71
C GLU A 186 46.51 15.54 40.32
N ALA A 187 46.61 16.13 39.13
CA ALA A 187 45.69 17.14 38.61
C ALA A 187 44.93 16.62 37.39
N GLY A 188 43.92 15.78 37.63
CA GLY A 188 42.87 15.41 36.67
C GLY A 188 43.29 14.43 35.60
N ALA A 189 42.80 13.19 35.68
CA ALA A 189 42.98 12.20 34.61
C ALA A 189 42.49 12.74 33.25
N ASP A 190 43.29 12.55 32.19
CA ASP A 190 42.92 12.90 30.82
C ASP A 190 41.54 12.30 30.48
N PRO A 191 40.62 13.05 29.82
CA PRO A 191 39.34 12.50 29.39
C PRO A 191 39.53 11.25 28.53
N LEU A 192 38.69 10.23 28.74
CA LEU A 192 38.80 8.95 28.03
C LEU A 192 38.83 9.12 26.49
N VAL A 193 38.02 10.05 25.95
CA VAL A 193 38.03 10.40 24.53
C VAL A 193 39.40 10.88 24.02
N LEU A 194 40.16 11.62 24.85
CA LEU A 194 41.50 12.07 24.47
C LEU A 194 42.48 10.90 24.38
N LYS A 195 42.37 9.94 25.29
CA LYS A 195 43.19 8.73 25.31
C LYS A 195 42.87 7.85 24.09
N ASP A 196 41.60 7.55 23.86
CA ASP A 196 41.17 6.67 22.75
C ASP A 196 41.56 7.27 21.39
N VAL A 197 41.36 8.59 21.21
CA VAL A 197 41.77 9.27 19.97
C VAL A 197 43.30 9.31 19.83
N ARG A 198 44.05 9.50 20.92
CA ARG A 198 45.52 9.48 20.90
C ARG A 198 46.03 8.10 20.48
N GLU A 199 45.49 7.03 21.05
CA GLU A 199 45.86 5.64 20.70
C GLU A 199 45.61 5.37 19.21
N LEU A 200 44.43 5.74 18.68
CA LEU A 200 44.13 5.61 17.24
C LEU A 200 45.08 6.41 16.35
N CYS A 201 45.45 7.63 16.76
CA CYS A 201 46.43 8.44 16.04
C CYS A 201 47.82 7.80 16.08
N SER A 202 48.25 7.30 17.24
CA SER A 202 49.54 6.62 17.42
C SER A 202 49.64 5.34 16.60
N GLU A 203 48.61 4.48 16.61
CA GLU A 203 48.55 3.28 15.76
C GLU A 203 48.70 3.63 14.28
N ARG A 204 48.04 4.71 13.84
CA ARG A 204 48.12 5.16 12.44
C ARG A 204 49.50 5.69 12.08
N VAL A 205 50.15 6.42 12.99
CA VAL A 205 51.52 6.91 12.79
C VAL A 205 52.51 5.75 12.73
N LEU A 206 52.40 4.77 13.63
CA LEU A 206 53.25 3.58 13.61
C LEU A 206 53.11 2.80 12.30
N PHE A 207 51.87 2.65 11.80
CA PHE A 207 51.64 2.03 10.49
C PHE A 207 52.34 2.78 9.35
N PHE A 208 52.25 4.11 9.32
CA PHE A 208 52.94 4.90 8.29
C PHE A 208 54.47 4.87 8.44
N GLN A 209 55.01 4.81 9.66
CA GLN A 209 56.44 4.65 9.90
C GLN A 209 56.95 3.31 9.34
N CYS A 210 56.25 2.20 9.61
CA CYS A 210 56.62 0.90 9.06
C CYS A 210 56.59 0.89 7.52
N LEU A 211 55.62 1.58 6.90
CA LEU A 211 55.58 1.72 5.44
C LEU A 211 56.77 2.53 4.91
N LEU A 212 57.09 3.65 5.56
CA LEU A 212 58.22 4.50 5.16
C LEU A 212 59.57 3.78 5.29
N GLU A 213 59.78 3.05 6.39
CA GLU A 213 60.99 2.26 6.63
C GLU A 213 61.17 1.15 5.59
N SER A 214 60.06 0.57 5.11
CA SER A 214 60.08 -0.42 4.01
C SER A 214 60.48 0.21 2.67
N GLU A 215 60.03 1.42 2.34
CA GLU A 215 60.42 2.09 1.09
C GLU A 215 61.84 2.67 1.10
N LEU A 216 62.38 2.98 2.28
CA LEU A 216 63.75 3.50 2.43
C LEU A 216 64.83 2.40 2.47
N ASN A 217 64.47 1.12 2.22
CA ASN A 217 65.38 -0.04 2.22
C ASN A 217 66.19 -0.21 3.52
N VAL A 218 65.73 0.34 4.65
CA VAL A 218 66.48 0.28 5.92
C VAL A 218 66.38 -1.11 6.56
N ASN A 219 65.29 -1.85 6.30
CA ASN A 219 65.11 -3.25 6.71
C ASN A 219 64.19 -4.01 5.73
N PRO A 220 64.68 -5.04 4.98
CA PRO A 220 63.86 -5.81 4.05
C PRO A 220 62.88 -6.79 4.73
N SER A 221 62.88 -6.89 6.06
CA SER A 221 62.06 -7.81 6.84
C SER A 221 60.68 -7.25 7.25
N THR A 222 60.40 -5.97 6.99
CA THR A 222 59.18 -5.25 7.42
C THR A 222 58.19 -4.96 6.30
N GLU A 223 58.33 -5.58 5.13
CA GLU A 223 57.38 -5.40 4.03
C GLU A 223 56.03 -6.06 4.33
N PHE A 224 55.00 -5.25 4.60
CA PHE A 224 53.63 -5.73 4.71
C PHE A 224 53.14 -6.28 3.37
N THR A 225 52.62 -7.51 3.39
CA THR A 225 51.83 -8.06 2.27
C THR A 225 50.54 -7.25 2.07
N HIS A 226 49.98 -7.28 0.86
CA HIS A 226 48.73 -6.59 0.52
C HIS A 226 47.58 -6.92 1.50
N GLU A 227 47.43 -8.19 1.86
CA GLU A 227 46.37 -8.64 2.77
C GLU A 227 46.58 -8.14 4.20
N GLN A 228 47.83 -8.10 4.69
CA GLN A 228 48.12 -7.52 6.01
C GLN A 228 47.83 -6.02 6.05
N ARG A 229 48.15 -5.27 4.98
CA ARG A 229 47.81 -3.84 4.89
C ARG A 229 46.29 -3.64 4.97
N LYS A 230 45.54 -4.45 4.22
CA LYS A 230 44.07 -4.41 4.23
C LYS A 230 43.49 -4.74 5.61
N ALA A 231 44.02 -5.76 6.29
CA ALA A 231 43.58 -6.14 7.64
C ALA A 231 43.85 -5.05 8.68
N VAL A 232 45.03 -4.41 8.64
CA VAL A 232 45.36 -3.29 9.54
C VAL A 232 44.45 -2.09 9.28
N ILE A 233 44.16 -1.78 8.01
CA ILE A 233 43.22 -0.70 7.66
C ILE A 233 41.81 -1.03 8.17
N GLN A 234 41.33 -2.26 7.99
CA GLN A 234 40.01 -2.67 8.48
C GLN A 234 39.90 -2.62 10.02
N HIS A 235 40.93 -3.09 10.72
CA HIS A 235 41.00 -3.00 12.18
C HIS A 235 40.92 -1.55 12.65
N TRP A 236 41.75 -0.68 12.07
CA TRP A 236 41.77 0.74 12.41
C TRP A 236 40.41 1.41 12.12
N THR A 237 39.79 1.13 10.98
CA THR A 237 38.45 1.65 10.66
C THR A 237 37.40 1.18 11.66
N SER A 238 37.41 -0.08 12.07
CA SER A 238 36.48 -0.60 13.08
C SER A 238 36.71 0.05 14.46
N ALA A 239 37.96 0.30 14.83
CA ALA A 239 38.30 0.99 16.08
C ALA A 239 37.83 2.46 16.05
N VAL A 240 37.95 3.14 14.91
CA VAL A 240 37.39 4.50 14.68
C VAL A 240 35.87 4.49 14.82
N GLU A 241 35.17 3.52 14.22
CA GLU A 241 33.72 3.38 14.36
C GLU A 241 33.29 3.17 15.83
N ASN A 242 34.06 2.40 16.59
CA ASN A 242 33.80 2.18 18.02
C ASN A 242 33.98 3.45 18.84
N VAL A 243 35.00 4.27 18.55
CA VAL A 243 35.20 5.57 19.20
C VAL A 243 34.06 6.53 18.87
N LEU A 244 33.65 6.61 17.60
CA LEU A 244 32.52 7.45 17.16
C LEU A 244 31.16 6.99 17.73
N ARG A 245 31.02 5.69 18.03
CA ARG A 245 29.83 5.15 18.70
C ARG A 245 29.81 5.42 20.20
N SER A 246 30.99 5.52 20.81
CA SER A 246 31.14 5.63 22.27
C SER A 246 31.18 7.09 22.76
N HIS A 247 31.66 7.99 21.90
CA HIS A 247 31.92 9.39 22.20
C HIS A 247 31.21 10.34 21.22
N PRO A 248 30.65 11.46 21.70
CA PRO A 248 30.07 12.50 20.86
C PRO A 248 31.04 13.11 19.83
N PRO A 249 30.59 13.45 18.60
CA PRO A 249 31.44 14.03 17.57
C PRO A 249 32.14 15.32 17.99
N ASN A 250 31.47 16.19 18.74
CA ASN A 250 32.07 17.43 19.24
C ASN A 250 33.24 17.16 20.19
N GLN A 251 33.13 16.15 21.06
CA GLN A 251 34.19 15.76 21.99
C GLN A 251 35.38 15.14 21.25
N VAL A 252 35.13 14.28 20.26
CA VAL A 252 36.18 13.72 19.40
C VAL A 252 36.92 14.83 18.64
N LEU A 253 36.19 15.80 18.08
CA LEU A 253 36.77 16.97 17.41
C LEU A 253 37.60 17.81 18.38
N SER A 254 37.13 18.07 19.60
CA SER A 254 37.90 18.79 20.60
C SER A 254 39.17 18.03 21.02
N ALA A 255 39.10 16.70 21.17
CA ALA A 255 40.27 15.87 21.44
C ALA A 255 41.30 15.96 20.30
N LEU A 256 40.86 15.86 19.05
CA LEU A 256 41.73 16.04 17.87
C LEU A 256 42.34 17.44 17.81
N GLN A 257 41.57 18.49 18.11
CA GLN A 257 42.07 19.87 18.17
C GLN A 257 43.15 20.01 19.23
N VAL A 258 42.95 19.45 20.43
CA VAL A 258 43.94 19.47 21.50
C VAL A 258 45.21 18.72 21.10
N LEU A 259 45.09 17.49 20.59
CA LEU A 259 46.25 16.73 20.12
C LEU A 259 47.02 17.46 19.02
N THR A 260 46.31 18.07 18.07
CA THR A 260 46.91 18.88 17.00
C THR A 260 47.61 20.10 17.56
N SER A 261 47.00 20.80 18.53
CA SER A 261 47.61 21.98 19.17
C SER A 261 48.87 21.60 19.97
N ARG A 262 48.85 20.48 20.71
CA ARG A 262 50.02 19.94 21.41
C ARG A 262 51.13 19.59 20.42
N GLN A 263 50.79 18.89 19.33
CA GLN A 263 51.76 18.56 18.30
C GLN A 263 52.31 19.81 17.59
N GLN A 264 51.49 20.84 17.41
CA GLN A 264 51.93 22.12 16.86
C GLN A 264 52.93 22.84 17.78
N VAL A 265 52.73 22.79 19.10
CA VAL A 265 53.69 23.33 20.08
C VAL A 265 55.01 22.57 20.00
N VAL A 266 54.97 21.24 20.05
CA VAL A 266 56.19 20.40 19.90
C VAL A 266 56.90 20.68 18.58
N LEU A 267 56.17 20.84 17.47
CA LEU A 267 56.74 21.20 16.18
C LEU A 267 57.36 22.60 16.20
N LYS A 268 56.71 23.59 16.82
CA LYS A 268 57.27 24.94 16.98
C LYS A 268 58.52 24.94 17.84
N GLU A 269 58.56 24.16 18.92
CA GLU A 269 59.74 23.99 19.76
C GLU A 269 60.88 23.33 18.98
N LYS A 270 60.60 22.27 18.21
CA LYS A 270 61.58 21.66 17.31
C LYS A 270 62.08 22.67 16.28
N ILE A 271 61.20 23.43 15.65
CA ILE A 271 61.57 24.48 14.68
C ILE A 271 62.41 25.58 15.35
N ALA A 272 62.10 25.97 16.58
CA ALA A 272 62.87 26.95 17.33
C ALA A 272 64.22 26.41 17.79
N ALA A 273 64.31 25.10 18.05
CA ALA A 273 65.56 24.41 18.37
C ALA A 273 66.42 24.14 17.12
N LEU A 274 65.83 24.14 15.91
CA LEU A 274 66.58 24.10 14.66
C LEU A 274 67.36 25.41 14.53
N ASN A 275 68.66 25.33 14.78
CA ASN A 275 69.56 26.42 14.50
C ASN A 275 70.05 26.23 13.07
N VAL A 276 69.23 26.67 12.12
CA VAL A 276 69.54 26.59 10.69
C VAL A 276 70.90 27.22 10.39
N GLU A 277 71.30 28.28 11.08
CA GLU A 277 72.61 28.91 10.90
C GLU A 277 73.76 28.03 11.38
N ARG A 278 73.63 27.37 12.55
CA ARG A 278 74.60 26.38 13.03
C ARG A 278 74.60 25.13 12.16
N ASP A 279 73.44 24.59 11.80
CA ASP A 279 73.33 23.37 10.97
C ASP A 279 73.93 23.61 9.58
N ILE A 280 73.68 24.79 8.99
CA ILE A 280 74.29 25.23 7.73
C ILE A 280 75.81 25.43 7.93
N SER A 281 76.25 26.01 9.05
CA SER A 281 77.68 26.19 9.36
C SER A 281 78.43 24.87 9.58
N ASP A 282 77.80 23.90 10.25
CA ASP A 282 78.32 22.54 10.47
C ASP A 282 78.43 21.77 9.15
N LEU A 283 77.56 22.08 8.19
CA LEU A 283 77.64 21.62 6.81
C LEU A 283 78.63 22.43 5.95
N GLY A 284 79.25 23.47 6.52
CA GLY A 284 80.24 24.30 5.85
C GLY A 284 79.66 25.43 5.00
N PHE A 285 78.44 25.91 5.26
CA PHE A 285 77.80 26.99 4.52
C PHE A 285 77.45 28.17 5.45
N ARG A 286 77.14 29.34 4.90
CA ARG A 286 76.62 30.53 5.58
C ARG A 286 75.47 31.09 4.77
N TYR A 287 74.36 31.36 5.44
CA TYR A 287 73.17 31.89 4.78
C TYR A 287 73.22 33.43 4.78
N GLN A 288 73.26 34.04 3.59
CA GLN A 288 73.30 35.50 3.46
C GLN A 288 72.50 35.93 2.23
N SER A 289 71.57 36.89 2.40
CA SER A 289 70.79 37.50 1.30
C SER A 289 70.07 36.48 0.40
N ASP A 290 69.29 35.56 0.98
CA ASP A 290 68.55 34.49 0.28
C ASP A 290 69.42 33.48 -0.49
N HIS A 291 70.73 33.47 -0.25
CA HIS A 291 71.69 32.55 -0.88
C HIS A 291 72.51 31.79 0.18
N LEU A 292 72.79 30.52 -0.12
CA LEU A 292 73.71 29.68 0.66
C LEU A 292 75.12 29.91 0.09
N ILE A 293 76.01 30.45 0.91
CA ILE A 293 77.41 30.69 0.56
C ILE A 293 78.22 29.55 1.19
N ASP A 294 78.94 28.78 0.40
CA ASP A 294 79.87 27.77 0.91
C ASP A 294 81.05 28.47 1.61
N VAL A 295 81.29 28.15 2.87
CA VAL A 295 82.38 28.66 3.72
C VAL A 295 83.35 27.55 4.10
N SER A 296 83.09 26.29 3.68
CA SER A 296 84.01 25.18 3.89
C SER A 296 85.32 25.38 3.12
N ALA A 297 85.28 26.25 2.11
CA ALA A 297 86.45 26.87 1.52
C ALA A 297 86.54 28.33 2.01
N ASP A 298 87.32 28.59 3.06
CA ASP A 298 87.91 29.92 3.35
C ASP A 298 88.97 30.30 2.27
N GLN A 299 88.74 29.89 1.03
CA GLN A 299 89.39 30.40 -0.15
C GLN A 299 88.26 30.86 -1.07
N GLU A 300 88.00 32.16 -1.05
CA GLU A 300 87.57 32.87 -2.26
C GLU A 300 88.66 32.69 -3.32
N GLU A 301 88.87 31.48 -3.81
CA GLU A 301 89.09 31.33 -5.24
C GLU A 301 87.70 31.55 -5.82
N GLU A 302 87.39 32.81 -6.16
CA GLU A 302 86.42 33.06 -7.24
C GLU A 302 86.71 32.00 -8.28
N LEU A 303 85.82 31.00 -8.42
CA LEU A 303 86.02 29.92 -9.37
C LEU A 303 86.30 30.58 -10.71
N THR A 304 87.57 30.58 -11.10
CA THR A 304 88.03 31.42 -12.19
C THR A 304 87.17 31.01 -13.38
N PRO A 305 86.48 31.96 -14.05
CA PRO A 305 85.65 31.64 -15.19
C PRO A 305 86.38 30.67 -16.10
N VAL A 306 85.70 29.69 -16.71
CA VAL A 306 86.36 28.67 -17.58
C VAL A 306 87.31 29.33 -18.58
N ARG A 307 86.99 30.56 -19.02
CA ARG A 307 87.85 31.42 -19.82
C ARG A 307 89.19 31.78 -19.18
N SER A 308 89.23 32.21 -17.92
CA SER A 308 90.48 32.57 -17.23
C SER A 308 91.28 31.33 -16.82
N LEU A 309 90.64 30.20 -16.51
CA LEU A 309 91.35 28.92 -16.36
C LEU A 309 92.01 28.49 -17.66
N LEU A 310 91.29 28.57 -18.79
CA LEU A 310 91.86 28.31 -20.11
C LEU A 310 93.00 29.28 -20.43
N GLN A 311 92.85 30.56 -20.08
CA GLN A 311 93.88 31.57 -20.32
C GLN A 311 95.12 31.36 -19.45
N SER A 312 94.96 31.03 -18.17
CA SER A 312 96.04 30.64 -17.27
C SER A 312 96.74 29.37 -17.76
N ALA A 313 95.98 28.37 -18.23
CA ALA A 313 96.57 27.18 -18.83
C ALA A 313 97.36 27.49 -20.10
N TRP A 314 96.89 28.46 -20.91
CA TRP A 314 97.65 28.94 -22.07
C TRP A 314 98.92 29.71 -21.68
N GLU A 315 98.86 30.53 -20.64
CA GLU A 315 100.01 31.24 -20.08
C GLU A 315 101.04 30.26 -19.50
N GLU A 316 100.60 29.19 -18.82
CA GLU A 316 101.47 28.10 -18.35
C GLU A 316 102.13 27.35 -19.51
N VAL A 317 101.40 27.11 -20.62
CA VAL A 317 101.97 26.51 -21.83
C VAL A 317 103.01 27.44 -22.45
N GLU A 318 102.72 28.75 -22.57
CA GLU A 318 103.66 29.74 -23.09
C GLU A 318 104.93 29.83 -22.22
N GLN A 319 104.76 29.83 -20.91
CA GLN A 319 105.86 29.84 -19.95
C GLN A 319 106.68 28.54 -20.00
N SER A 320 106.02 27.38 -20.14
CA SER A 320 106.68 26.10 -20.35
C SER A 320 107.49 26.09 -21.66
N TYR A 321 106.99 26.71 -22.73
CA TYR A 321 107.74 26.88 -23.98
C TYR A 321 108.97 27.78 -23.80
N PHE A 322 108.85 28.84 -23.02
CA PHE A 322 109.96 29.73 -22.71
C PHE A 322 111.04 29.02 -21.86
N GLU A 323 110.63 28.30 -20.83
CA GLU A 323 111.52 27.46 -20.01
C GLU A 323 112.20 26.37 -20.85
N LEU A 324 111.45 25.71 -21.74
CA LEU A 324 111.98 24.74 -22.68
C LEU A 324 113.08 25.37 -23.56
N ALA A 325 112.85 26.57 -24.09
CA ALA A 325 113.85 27.28 -24.90
C ALA A 325 115.10 27.66 -24.09
N GLN A 326 114.95 28.09 -22.84
CA GLN A 326 116.08 28.35 -21.94
C GLN A 326 116.87 27.09 -21.64
N VAL A 327 116.20 25.98 -21.35
CA VAL A 327 116.83 24.68 -21.12
C VAL A 327 117.59 24.22 -22.36
N HIS A 328 117.02 24.36 -23.56
CA HIS A 328 117.72 24.01 -24.82
C HIS A 328 119.00 24.82 -25.00
N ASN A 329 118.96 26.13 -24.73
CA ASN A 329 120.15 26.99 -24.83
C ASN A 329 121.22 26.58 -23.81
N ARG A 330 120.82 26.29 -22.57
CA ARG A 330 121.72 25.82 -21.51
C ARG A 330 122.31 24.44 -21.80
N CYS A 331 121.51 23.52 -22.35
CA CYS A 331 122.00 22.22 -22.83
C CYS A 331 123.05 22.41 -23.92
N GLY A 332 122.80 23.27 -24.91
CA GLY A 332 123.78 23.59 -25.95
C GLY A 332 125.09 24.17 -25.39
N GLN A 333 125.01 25.08 -24.41
CA GLN A 333 126.20 25.61 -23.73
C GLN A 333 126.99 24.51 -23.01
N LEU A 334 126.32 23.69 -22.20
CA LEU A 334 126.95 22.58 -21.47
C LEU A 334 127.55 21.54 -22.42
N GLU A 335 126.92 21.29 -23.56
CA GLU A 335 127.46 20.40 -24.60
C GLU A 335 128.75 20.97 -25.22
N THR A 336 128.80 22.28 -25.47
CA THR A 336 130.03 22.95 -25.93
C THR A 336 131.15 22.93 -24.88
N GLU A 337 130.83 23.09 -23.60
CA GLU A 337 131.80 23.00 -22.51
C GLU A 337 132.30 21.56 -22.31
N LEU A 338 131.41 20.58 -22.38
CA LEU A 338 131.74 19.17 -22.27
C LEU A 338 132.62 18.71 -23.44
N THR A 339 132.30 19.10 -24.68
CA THR A 339 133.16 18.80 -25.85
C THR A 339 134.52 19.50 -25.77
N ALA A 340 134.62 20.67 -25.13
CA ALA A 340 135.90 21.33 -24.87
C ALA A 340 136.71 20.63 -23.77
N LEU A 341 136.06 20.14 -22.71
CA LEU A 341 136.70 19.35 -21.65
C LEU A 341 137.14 17.96 -22.14
N MET A 342 136.35 17.32 -22.99
CA MET A 342 136.72 16.06 -23.66
C MET A 342 138.00 16.23 -24.49
N ARG A 343 138.11 17.29 -25.30
CA ARG A 343 139.33 17.61 -26.06
C ARG A 343 140.55 17.86 -25.16
N LYS A 344 140.37 18.44 -23.97
CA LYS A 344 141.43 18.62 -22.97
C LYS A 344 141.86 17.30 -22.32
N ALA A 345 140.92 16.39 -22.07
CA ALA A 345 141.22 15.07 -21.53
C ALA A 345 141.92 14.17 -22.58
N GLU A 346 141.50 14.22 -23.85
CA GLU A 346 142.14 13.51 -24.97
C GLU A 346 143.59 13.96 -25.22
N THR A 347 143.93 15.21 -24.92
CA THR A 347 145.30 15.75 -25.04
C THR A 347 146.18 15.44 -23.83
N ALA A 348 145.60 15.15 -22.67
CA ALA A 348 146.31 14.72 -21.46
C ALA A 348 146.70 13.23 -21.47
N HIS A 349 145.95 12.39 -22.19
CA HIS A 349 146.23 10.97 -22.37
C HIS A 349 147.14 10.77 -23.61
N GLY A 350 148.44 10.98 -23.44
CA GLY A 350 149.42 10.93 -24.53
C GLY A 350 149.48 9.58 -25.27
N SER A 351 149.48 9.64 -26.61
CA SER A 351 149.87 8.64 -27.64
C SER A 351 149.70 7.12 -27.42
N ASP A 352 148.91 6.64 -26.45
CA ASP A 352 148.53 5.23 -26.33
C ASP A 352 147.06 5.03 -26.78
N PRO A 353 146.83 4.38 -27.94
CA PRO A 353 145.49 4.27 -28.53
C PRO A 353 144.52 3.43 -27.69
N VAL A 354 145.02 2.49 -26.86
CA VAL A 354 144.16 1.64 -26.02
C VAL A 354 143.61 2.43 -24.84
N SER A 355 144.46 3.19 -24.15
CA SER A 355 144.04 4.07 -23.03
C SER A 355 143.02 5.13 -23.47
N ARG A 356 143.16 5.65 -24.70
CA ARG A 356 142.20 6.59 -25.29
C ARG A 356 140.83 5.94 -25.56
N CYS A 357 140.80 4.76 -26.17
CA CYS A 357 139.55 4.04 -26.43
C CYS A 357 138.83 3.63 -25.13
N VAL A 358 139.56 3.23 -24.09
CA VAL A 358 138.97 2.88 -22.78
C VAL A 358 138.36 4.12 -22.13
N PHE A 359 139.04 5.27 -22.14
CA PHE A 359 138.50 6.53 -21.62
C PHE A 359 137.25 7.00 -22.39
N GLU A 360 137.26 6.92 -23.73
CA GLU A 360 136.11 7.26 -24.56
C GLU A 360 134.90 6.34 -24.28
N LEU A 361 135.12 5.03 -24.09
CA LEU A 361 134.07 4.07 -23.74
C LEU A 361 133.53 4.25 -22.30
N GLU A 362 134.40 4.51 -21.32
CA GLU A 362 133.97 4.80 -19.94
C GLU A 362 133.17 6.10 -19.87
N MET A 363 133.60 7.14 -20.59
CA MET A 363 132.88 8.41 -20.66
C MET A 363 131.52 8.25 -21.34
N GLU A 364 131.45 7.49 -22.44
CA GLU A 364 130.20 7.18 -23.12
C GLU A 364 129.28 6.34 -22.21
N GLY A 365 129.84 5.41 -21.44
CA GLY A 365 129.11 4.64 -20.42
C GLY A 365 128.52 5.52 -19.32
N VAL A 366 129.28 6.51 -18.82
CA VAL A 366 128.80 7.48 -17.81
C VAL A 366 127.72 8.40 -18.39
N LYS A 367 127.88 8.88 -19.63
CA LYS A 367 126.86 9.68 -20.33
C LYS A 367 125.55 8.90 -20.48
N GLN A 368 125.62 7.66 -20.96
CA GLN A 368 124.44 6.81 -21.13
C GLN A 368 123.79 6.46 -19.79
N ALA A 369 124.59 6.23 -18.74
CA ALA A 369 124.06 6.03 -17.39
C ALA A 369 123.34 7.27 -16.86
N ALA A 370 123.93 8.46 -17.00
CA ALA A 370 123.31 9.72 -16.58
C ALA A 370 122.01 10.03 -17.36
N VAL A 371 121.98 9.78 -18.67
CA VAL A 371 120.77 9.93 -19.49
C VAL A 371 119.69 8.93 -19.06
N ARG A 372 120.05 7.66 -18.84
CA ARG A 372 119.12 6.64 -18.35
C ARG A 372 118.54 7.02 -16.99
N ASP A 373 119.38 7.48 -16.07
CA ASP A 373 118.95 7.83 -14.71
C ASP A 373 118.04 9.07 -14.72
N SER A 374 118.35 10.08 -15.55
CA SER A 374 117.50 11.26 -15.79
C SER A 374 116.14 10.88 -16.42
N ILE A 375 116.13 10.01 -17.44
CA ILE A 375 114.88 9.51 -18.03
C ILE A 375 114.08 8.73 -16.99
N ARG A 376 114.73 7.92 -16.16
CA ARG A 376 114.06 7.14 -15.11
C ARG A 376 113.43 8.04 -14.05
N GLU A 377 114.10 9.11 -13.66
CA GLU A 377 113.58 10.13 -12.73
C GLU A 377 112.39 10.88 -13.35
N GLN A 378 112.49 11.31 -14.61
CA GLN A 378 111.39 11.96 -15.33
C GLN A 378 110.18 11.02 -15.49
N CYS A 379 110.40 9.75 -15.82
CA CYS A 379 109.34 8.75 -15.89
C CYS A 379 108.68 8.54 -14.52
N ALA A 380 109.44 8.53 -13.42
CA ALA A 380 108.88 8.42 -12.08
C ALA A 380 108.03 9.64 -11.71
N GLN A 381 108.49 10.85 -12.05
CA GLN A 381 107.76 12.09 -11.81
C GLN A 381 106.45 12.17 -12.61
N LEU A 382 106.49 11.81 -13.90
CA LEU A 382 105.29 11.74 -14.74
C LEU A 382 104.30 10.68 -14.25
N GLN A 383 104.78 9.53 -13.76
CA GLN A 383 103.92 8.51 -13.17
C GLN A 383 103.25 8.99 -11.87
N LEU A 384 103.95 9.77 -11.05
CA LEU A 384 103.37 10.37 -9.86
C LEU A 384 102.27 11.38 -10.22
N GLN A 385 102.56 12.31 -11.14
CA GLN A 385 101.58 13.29 -11.62
C GLN A 385 100.36 12.63 -12.27
N ALA A 386 100.55 11.56 -13.04
CA ALA A 386 99.44 10.82 -13.63
C ALA A 386 98.57 10.14 -12.57
N ARG A 387 99.15 9.63 -11.47
CA ARG A 387 98.40 9.06 -10.35
C ARG A 387 97.61 10.12 -9.60
N GLU A 388 98.25 11.24 -9.26
CA GLU A 388 97.60 12.38 -8.62
C GLU A 388 96.43 12.91 -9.45
N GLY A 389 96.61 13.03 -10.77
CA GLY A 389 95.55 13.41 -11.70
C GLY A 389 94.40 12.40 -11.75
N LEU A 390 94.69 11.09 -11.73
CA LEU A 390 93.65 10.05 -11.70
C LEU A 390 92.86 10.08 -10.37
N ASP A 391 93.52 10.30 -9.24
CA ASP A 391 92.86 10.38 -7.95
C ASP A 391 92.03 11.67 -7.81
N ALA A 392 92.49 12.79 -8.38
CA ALA A 392 91.69 14.01 -8.52
C ALA A 392 90.43 13.79 -9.39
N ILE A 393 90.54 13.05 -10.49
CA ILE A 393 89.37 12.71 -11.33
C ILE A 393 88.39 11.83 -10.56
N ARG A 394 88.88 10.83 -9.81
CA ARG A 394 88.03 9.95 -9.00
C ARG A 394 87.27 10.72 -7.91
N THR A 395 87.95 11.63 -7.22
CA THR A 395 87.32 12.46 -6.18
C THR A 395 86.28 13.41 -6.76
N LEU A 396 86.54 14.01 -7.92
CA LEU A 396 85.52 14.81 -8.63
C LEU A 396 84.32 13.96 -9.08
N GLN A 397 84.55 12.74 -9.54
CA GLN A 397 83.47 11.82 -9.92
C GLN A 397 82.59 11.42 -8.73
N THR A 398 83.18 11.14 -7.56
CA THR A 398 82.40 10.81 -6.35
C THR A 398 81.62 12.01 -5.84
N GLN A 399 82.20 13.20 -5.84
CA GLN A 399 81.50 14.45 -5.51
C GLN A 399 80.33 14.71 -6.47
N TRP A 400 80.55 14.56 -7.78
CA TRP A 400 79.50 14.72 -8.78
C TRP A 400 78.35 13.73 -8.56
N GLN A 401 78.66 12.46 -8.28
CA GLN A 401 77.64 11.45 -8.00
C GLN A 401 76.84 11.81 -6.74
N SER A 402 77.50 12.24 -5.67
CA SER A 402 76.83 12.69 -4.44
C SER A 402 75.86 13.85 -4.70
N VAL A 403 76.25 14.83 -5.53
CA VAL A 403 75.36 15.93 -5.93
C VAL A 403 74.17 15.43 -6.74
N MET A 404 74.37 14.47 -7.65
CA MET A 404 73.27 13.88 -8.43
C MET A 404 72.30 13.10 -7.54
N ASP A 405 72.82 12.30 -6.62
CA ASP A 405 72.01 11.53 -5.67
C ASP A 405 71.19 12.47 -4.75
N PHE A 406 71.79 13.57 -4.29
CA PHE A 406 71.09 14.59 -3.51
C PHE A 406 69.96 15.26 -4.32
N ARG A 407 70.20 15.60 -5.59
CA ARG A 407 69.16 16.17 -6.47
C ARG A 407 67.99 15.20 -6.64
N GLN A 408 68.26 13.93 -6.88
CA GLN A 408 67.22 12.90 -7.00
C GLN A 408 66.41 12.75 -5.69
N LEU A 409 67.08 12.79 -4.54
CA LEU A 409 66.41 12.73 -3.25
C LEU A 409 65.49 13.95 -3.03
N VAL A 410 65.97 15.16 -3.35
CA VAL A 410 65.17 16.39 -3.24
C VAL A 410 63.95 16.32 -4.16
N ASP A 411 64.12 15.88 -5.42
CA ASP A 411 63.01 15.72 -6.36
C ASP A 411 61.97 14.71 -5.84
N SER A 412 62.42 13.58 -5.29
CA SER A 412 61.54 12.56 -4.68
C SER A 412 60.77 13.13 -3.48
N ARG A 413 61.44 13.84 -2.57
CA ARG A 413 60.79 14.48 -1.41
C ARG A 413 59.82 15.58 -1.83
N GLN A 414 60.16 16.39 -2.82
CA GLN A 414 59.28 17.45 -3.31
C GLN A 414 58.02 16.87 -3.97
N GLU A 415 58.16 15.74 -4.66
CA GLU A 415 57.01 15.02 -5.22
C GLU A 415 56.12 14.41 -4.12
N GLN A 416 56.70 13.84 -3.06
CA GLN A 416 55.93 13.38 -1.89
C GLN A 416 55.14 14.54 -1.26
N ILE A 417 55.76 15.72 -1.08
CA ILE A 417 55.09 16.92 -0.56
C ILE A 417 53.93 17.35 -1.47
N ARG A 418 54.14 17.41 -2.79
CA ARG A 418 53.07 17.75 -3.75
C ARG A 418 51.89 16.77 -3.67
N ARG A 419 52.16 15.47 -3.55
CA ARG A 419 51.11 14.45 -3.37
C ARG A 419 50.34 14.63 -2.07
N LEU A 420 51.02 14.96 -0.97
CA LEU A 420 50.37 15.24 0.32
C LEU A 420 49.48 16.49 0.26
N ILE A 421 49.96 17.58 -0.37
CA ILE A 421 49.17 18.79 -0.58
C ILE A 421 47.92 18.48 -1.41
N LYS A 422 48.09 17.76 -2.52
CA LYS A 422 46.97 17.35 -3.38
C LYS A 422 45.97 16.47 -2.61
N GLY A 423 46.45 15.44 -1.90
CA GLY A 423 45.61 14.55 -1.09
C GLY A 423 44.83 15.28 0.00
N ASN A 424 45.44 16.26 0.67
CA ASN A 424 44.74 17.07 1.67
C ASN A 424 43.65 17.94 1.02
N SER A 425 43.95 18.55 -0.13
CA SER A 425 42.96 19.34 -0.86
C SER A 425 41.76 18.51 -1.33
N THR A 426 41.96 17.27 -1.78
CA THR A 426 40.88 16.38 -2.20
C THR A 426 40.03 15.90 -1.02
N VAL A 427 40.65 15.54 0.10
CA VAL A 427 39.93 15.15 1.33
C VAL A 427 39.04 16.28 1.84
N LYS A 428 39.51 17.55 1.77
CA LYS A 428 38.70 18.72 2.13
C LYS A 428 37.45 18.84 1.24
N THR A 429 37.59 18.66 -0.07
CA THR A 429 36.44 18.71 -0.99
C THR A 429 35.48 17.55 -0.78
N GLU A 430 36.00 16.33 -0.57
CA GLU A 430 35.20 15.14 -0.29
C GLU A 430 34.40 15.29 1.01
N LEU A 431 35.02 15.80 2.09
CA LEU A 431 34.34 16.05 3.35
C LEU A 431 33.17 17.05 3.19
N THR A 432 33.36 18.09 2.37
CA THR A 432 32.31 19.07 2.08
C THR A 432 31.16 18.44 1.30
N CYS A 433 31.47 17.57 0.32
CA CYS A 433 30.47 16.83 -0.44
C CYS A 433 29.67 15.88 0.45
N VAL A 434 30.35 15.06 1.26
CA VAL A 434 29.72 14.12 2.21
C VAL A 434 28.85 14.88 3.21
N HIS A 435 29.27 16.04 3.70
CA HIS A 435 28.44 16.85 4.60
C HIS A 435 27.15 17.33 3.92
N ALA A 436 27.24 17.77 2.67
CA ALA A 436 26.06 18.16 1.87
C ALA A 436 25.14 16.97 1.60
N GLU A 437 25.70 15.81 1.26
CA GLU A 437 24.96 14.56 1.03
C GLU A 437 24.21 14.09 2.28
N VAL A 438 24.85 14.12 3.46
CA VAL A 438 24.19 13.79 4.73
C VAL A 438 23.05 14.76 5.03
N GLY A 439 23.26 16.07 4.81
CA GLY A 439 22.21 17.07 4.96
C GLY A 439 21.01 16.82 4.03
N GLN A 440 21.28 16.54 2.75
CA GLN A 440 20.25 16.21 1.77
C GLN A 440 19.51 14.91 2.15
N PHE A 441 20.22 13.89 2.60
CA PHE A 441 19.62 12.63 3.04
C PHE A 441 18.66 12.85 4.22
N VAL A 442 19.07 13.62 5.23
CA VAL A 442 18.20 13.95 6.37
C VAL A 442 16.94 14.67 5.90
N GLN A 443 17.07 15.63 4.99
CA GLN A 443 15.95 16.46 4.55
C GLN A 443 15.00 15.74 3.58
N GLU A 444 15.51 15.00 2.60
CA GLU A 444 14.69 14.35 1.58
C GLU A 444 14.21 12.95 1.99
N LYS A 445 15.04 12.17 2.69
CA LYS A 445 14.72 10.78 3.04
C LYS A 445 14.15 10.68 4.43
N LEU A 446 14.79 11.26 5.44
CA LEU A 446 14.39 11.06 6.83
C LEU A 446 13.17 11.92 7.19
N ASN A 447 13.22 13.21 6.87
CA ASN A 447 12.12 14.14 7.19
C ASN A 447 10.82 13.85 6.43
N ALA A 448 10.91 13.49 5.14
CA ALA A 448 9.73 13.15 4.35
C ALA A 448 8.99 11.91 4.91
N GLN A 449 9.72 10.97 5.51
CA GLN A 449 9.15 9.74 6.05
C GLN A 449 8.41 9.97 7.38
N PHE A 450 8.79 10.97 8.19
CA PHE A 450 8.07 11.25 9.44
C PHE A 450 6.58 11.55 9.19
N CYS A 451 6.26 12.34 8.17
CA CYS A 451 4.87 12.62 7.80
C CYS A 451 4.09 11.35 7.46
N ASN A 452 4.72 10.41 6.75
CA ASN A 452 4.11 9.14 6.38
C ASN A 452 3.90 8.24 7.60
N VAL A 453 4.89 8.16 8.49
CA VAL A 453 4.81 7.40 9.74
C VAL A 453 3.73 7.95 10.67
N ILE A 454 3.64 9.28 10.83
CA ILE A 454 2.59 9.91 11.64
C ILE A 454 1.21 9.61 11.04
N LYS A 455 1.04 9.75 9.71
CA LYS A 455 -0.21 9.42 9.04
C LYS A 455 -0.59 7.95 9.21
N ALA A 456 0.35 7.03 8.98
CA ALA A 456 0.14 5.60 9.15
C ALA A 456 -0.21 5.25 10.59
N SER A 457 0.53 5.79 11.57
CA SER A 457 0.25 5.63 12.99
C SER A 457 -1.16 6.11 13.34
N SER A 458 -1.52 7.33 12.93
CA SER A 458 -2.86 7.90 13.19
C SER A 458 -3.99 7.10 12.56
N GLY A 459 -3.77 6.52 11.36
CA GLY A 459 -4.74 5.67 10.67
C GLY A 459 -4.87 4.28 11.28
N LEU A 460 -3.82 3.77 11.92
CA LEU A 460 -3.84 2.49 12.62
C LEU A 460 -4.57 2.58 13.97
N VAL A 461 -4.68 3.76 14.55
CA VAL A 461 -5.43 3.97 15.81
C VAL A 461 -6.88 3.53 15.62
N ASN A 462 -7.33 2.60 16.46
CA ASN A 462 -8.67 1.99 16.42
C ASN A 462 -9.04 1.25 15.12
N SER A 463 -8.09 1.04 14.20
CA SER A 463 -8.34 0.36 12.92
C SER A 463 -8.87 -1.07 13.09
N VAL A 464 -8.33 -1.83 14.04
CA VAL A 464 -8.79 -3.19 14.39
C VAL A 464 -10.23 -3.15 14.90
N SER A 465 -10.56 -2.19 15.76
CA SER A 465 -11.92 -2.03 16.30
C SER A 465 -12.91 -1.59 15.23
N GLN A 466 -12.52 -0.70 14.32
CA GLN A 466 -13.33 -0.30 13.17
C GLN A 466 -13.53 -1.47 12.21
N GLY A 467 -12.47 -2.21 11.88
CA GLY A 467 -12.52 -3.40 11.04
C GLY A 467 -13.46 -4.47 11.60
N ALA A 468 -13.39 -4.74 12.91
CA ALA A 468 -14.29 -5.67 13.58
C ALA A 468 -15.77 -5.22 13.53
N LYS A 469 -16.04 -3.92 13.74
CA LYS A 469 -17.40 -3.34 13.62
C LYS A 469 -17.93 -3.42 12.20
N HIS A 470 -17.08 -3.18 11.19
CA HIS A 470 -17.49 -3.31 9.80
C HIS A 470 -17.74 -4.77 9.44
N PHE A 471 -16.90 -5.70 9.92
CA PHE A 471 -17.05 -7.13 9.67
C PHE A 471 -18.37 -7.69 10.20
N SER A 472 -18.85 -7.23 11.37
CA SER A 472 -20.15 -7.65 11.91
C SER A 472 -21.34 -7.27 11.01
N CYS A 473 -21.20 -6.21 10.20
CA CYS A 473 -22.28 -5.73 9.32
C CYS A 473 -22.23 -6.33 7.90
N VAL A 474 -21.23 -7.15 7.58
CA VAL A 474 -21.05 -7.73 6.24
C VAL A 474 -21.57 -9.17 6.20
N ALA A 475 -22.36 -9.47 5.18
CA ALA A 475 -22.80 -10.84 4.90
C ALA A 475 -21.61 -11.68 4.41
N LEU A 476 -21.36 -12.86 5.01
CA LEU A 476 -20.24 -13.72 4.62
C LEU A 476 -20.30 -14.14 3.16
N ALA A 477 -21.51 -14.34 2.62
CA ALA A 477 -21.73 -14.64 1.20
C ALA A 477 -21.23 -13.54 0.24
N ALA A 478 -21.07 -12.29 0.71
CA ALA A 478 -20.50 -11.19 -0.07
C ALA A 478 -18.96 -11.20 -0.10
N LEU A 479 -18.33 -11.96 0.81
CA LEU A 479 -16.88 -12.11 0.92
C LEU A 479 -16.34 -13.24 0.05
N ASP A 480 -17.14 -14.28 -0.25
CA ASP A 480 -16.77 -15.29 -1.24
C ASP A 480 -16.81 -14.67 -2.64
N ARG A 481 -15.66 -14.22 -3.13
CA ARG A 481 -15.53 -13.58 -4.45
C ARG A 481 -14.82 -14.51 -5.43
N ARG A 482 -15.38 -14.64 -6.63
CA ARG A 482 -14.80 -15.47 -7.70
C ARG A 482 -14.09 -14.58 -8.71
N VAL A 483 -12.92 -15.01 -9.17
CA VAL A 483 -12.14 -14.26 -10.16
C VAL A 483 -12.68 -14.59 -11.55
N MET A 484 -13.14 -13.57 -12.27
CA MET A 484 -13.57 -13.68 -13.66
C MET A 484 -12.47 -13.18 -14.61
N LYS A 485 -12.48 -13.64 -15.87
CA LYS A 485 -11.57 -13.09 -16.90
C LYS A 485 -11.84 -11.58 -17.04
N GLY A 486 -10.79 -10.77 -16.90
CA GLY A 486 -10.89 -9.29 -16.91
C GLY A 486 -10.74 -8.61 -15.54
N GLY A 487 -10.34 -9.34 -14.49
CA GLY A 487 -9.98 -8.76 -13.19
C GLY A 487 -11.15 -8.41 -12.27
N GLN A 488 -12.39 -8.58 -12.75
CA GLN A 488 -13.57 -8.46 -11.91
C GLN A 488 -13.66 -9.61 -10.89
N LYS A 489 -14.06 -9.27 -9.66
CA LYS A 489 -14.23 -10.20 -8.54
C LYS A 489 -15.63 -10.08 -7.92
N PRO A 490 -16.70 -10.47 -8.64
CA PRO A 490 -18.05 -10.46 -8.09
C PRO A 490 -18.20 -11.50 -6.98
N PRO A 491 -19.05 -11.25 -5.97
CA PRO A 491 -19.49 -12.25 -5.02
C PRO A 491 -20.09 -13.49 -5.72
N ALA A 492 -19.80 -14.68 -5.20
CA ALA A 492 -20.30 -15.94 -5.72
C ALA A 492 -21.84 -15.98 -5.78
N ALA A 493 -22.51 -15.35 -4.80
CA ALA A 493 -23.96 -15.22 -4.78
C ALA A 493 -24.53 -14.47 -6.00
N GLN A 494 -23.79 -13.52 -6.59
CA GLN A 494 -24.21 -12.77 -7.79
C GLN A 494 -24.01 -13.57 -9.09
N LEU A 495 -23.16 -14.60 -9.04
CA LEU A 495 -22.95 -15.51 -10.16
C LEU A 495 -23.93 -16.69 -10.14
N SER A 496 -24.79 -16.78 -9.12
CA SER A 496 -25.76 -17.85 -8.99
C SER A 496 -26.93 -17.65 -9.96
N ILE A 497 -27.28 -18.72 -10.67
CA ILE A 497 -28.50 -18.79 -11.49
C ILE A 497 -29.78 -18.69 -10.64
N HIS A 498 -29.69 -18.89 -9.31
CA HIS A 498 -30.81 -18.81 -8.37
C HIS A 498 -30.96 -17.43 -7.68
N TRP A 499 -30.32 -16.37 -8.19
CA TRP A 499 -30.33 -15.05 -7.55
C TRP A 499 -31.74 -14.45 -7.36
N ILE A 500 -32.67 -14.74 -8.27
CA ILE A 500 -34.09 -14.33 -8.21
C ILE A 500 -34.81 -15.01 -7.03
N GLN A 501 -34.39 -16.23 -6.67
CA GLN A 501 -34.91 -16.95 -5.52
C GLN A 501 -34.23 -16.53 -4.21
N SER A 502 -33.30 -15.57 -4.25
CA SER A 502 -32.60 -15.15 -3.04
C SER A 502 -33.53 -14.38 -2.08
N PRO A 503 -33.33 -14.53 -0.76
CA PRO A 503 -34.05 -13.72 0.23
C PRO A 503 -33.77 -12.22 0.07
N ALA A 504 -32.60 -11.86 -0.46
CA ALA A 504 -32.23 -10.47 -0.73
C ALA A 504 -33.07 -9.86 -1.86
N PHE A 505 -33.34 -10.62 -2.92
CA PHE A 505 -34.23 -10.20 -4.00
C PHE A 505 -35.67 -10.07 -3.50
N HIS A 506 -36.15 -11.01 -2.69
CA HIS A 506 -37.48 -10.91 -2.06
C HIS A 506 -37.62 -9.68 -1.16
N LYS A 507 -36.63 -9.41 -0.30
CA LYS A 507 -36.58 -8.19 0.52
C LYS A 507 -36.51 -6.92 -0.32
N LEU A 508 -35.78 -6.93 -1.43
CA LEU A 508 -35.71 -5.81 -2.37
C LEU A 508 -37.11 -5.54 -2.96
N CYS A 509 -37.77 -6.59 -3.45
CA CYS A 509 -39.13 -6.49 -3.98
C CYS A 509 -40.10 -5.97 -2.91
N GLU A 510 -40.04 -6.50 -1.69
CA GLU A 510 -40.85 -6.04 -0.56
C GLU A 510 -40.58 -4.55 -0.23
N SER A 511 -39.30 -4.14 -0.17
CA SER A 511 -38.91 -2.76 0.12
C SER A 511 -39.34 -1.75 -0.95
N LEU A 512 -39.39 -2.18 -2.22
CA LEU A 512 -39.85 -1.38 -3.35
C LEU A 512 -41.36 -1.52 -3.59
N SER A 513 -42.06 -2.28 -2.74
CA SER A 513 -43.47 -2.67 -2.96
C SER A 513 -43.71 -3.27 -4.35
N PHE A 514 -42.70 -3.98 -4.87
CA PHE A 514 -42.71 -4.60 -6.18
C PHE A 514 -43.34 -6.00 -6.11
N PRO A 515 -44.39 -6.29 -6.89
CA PRO A 515 -45.06 -7.58 -6.84
C PRO A 515 -44.19 -8.71 -7.41
N LEU A 516 -44.06 -9.82 -6.68
CA LEU A 516 -43.22 -10.97 -7.08
C LEU A 516 -43.70 -11.68 -8.35
N TYR A 517 -44.95 -11.46 -8.78
CA TYR A 517 -45.48 -12.00 -10.04
C TYR A 517 -45.13 -11.16 -11.27
N MET A 518 -44.54 -9.98 -11.09
CA MET A 518 -44.10 -9.11 -12.19
C MET A 518 -42.69 -9.46 -12.67
N ALA A 519 -42.41 -9.21 -13.94
CA ALA A 519 -41.11 -9.49 -14.55
C ALA A 519 -40.00 -8.64 -13.89
N PRO A 520 -38.81 -9.20 -13.56
CA PRO A 520 -37.73 -8.46 -12.92
C PRO A 520 -37.23 -7.24 -13.71
N GLU A 521 -37.46 -7.18 -15.02
CA GLU A 521 -37.11 -6.02 -15.86
C GLU A 521 -37.91 -4.76 -15.48
N GLU A 522 -39.13 -4.91 -14.96
CA GLU A 522 -39.98 -3.81 -14.49
C GLU A 522 -39.52 -3.23 -13.14
N LEU A 523 -38.57 -3.89 -12.47
CA LEU A 523 -38.06 -3.43 -11.19
C LEU A 523 -37.30 -2.10 -11.34
N TRP A 524 -36.69 -1.87 -12.50
CA TRP A 524 -36.00 -0.61 -12.80
C TRP A 524 -36.99 0.54 -13.08
N SER A 525 -38.11 0.26 -13.78
CA SER A 525 -39.15 1.26 -14.02
C SER A 525 -39.76 1.70 -12.68
N GLN A 526 -40.06 0.76 -11.78
CA GLN A 526 -40.56 1.04 -10.43
C GLN A 526 -39.54 1.76 -9.54
N ALA A 527 -38.25 1.40 -9.60
CA ALA A 527 -37.23 2.08 -8.81
C ALA A 527 -37.01 3.53 -9.29
N THR A 528 -37.14 3.79 -10.59
CA THR A 528 -36.99 5.15 -11.15
C THR A 528 -38.18 6.05 -10.81
N THR A 529 -39.41 5.53 -10.84
CA THR A 529 -40.60 6.28 -10.38
C THR A 529 -40.48 6.65 -8.90
N LEU A 530 -40.15 5.70 -8.03
CA LEU A 530 -39.95 5.96 -6.60
C LEU A 530 -38.83 6.98 -6.33
N ARG A 531 -37.71 6.95 -7.09
CA ARG A 531 -36.66 7.97 -6.97
C ARG A 531 -37.14 9.36 -7.37
N LEU A 532 -38.02 9.45 -8.38
CA LEU A 532 -38.61 10.70 -8.82
C LEU A 532 -39.55 11.27 -7.74
N GLU A 533 -40.40 10.42 -7.18
CA GLU A 533 -41.29 10.76 -6.06
C GLU A 533 -40.50 11.24 -4.84
N LEU A 534 -39.43 10.54 -4.48
CA LEU A 534 -38.58 10.90 -3.34
C LEU A 534 -37.90 12.27 -3.56
N ARG A 535 -37.44 12.56 -4.78
CA ARG A 535 -36.93 13.90 -5.13
C ARG A 535 -38.00 14.98 -4.97
N ASN A 536 -39.22 14.71 -5.45
CA ASN A 536 -40.34 15.64 -5.32
C ASN A 536 -40.68 15.89 -3.84
N LEU A 537 -40.77 14.84 -3.03
CA LEU A 537 -41.05 14.93 -1.60
C LEU A 537 -39.96 15.71 -0.85
N ARG A 538 -38.68 15.48 -1.16
CA ARG A 538 -37.57 16.26 -0.57
C ARG A 538 -37.65 17.73 -0.93
N ARG A 539 -38.01 18.06 -2.18
CA ARG A 539 -38.19 19.45 -2.62
C ARG A 539 -39.37 20.11 -1.89
N LEU A 540 -40.48 19.40 -1.72
CA LEU A 540 -41.64 19.88 -0.96
C LEU A 540 -41.29 20.12 0.51
N LEU A 541 -40.57 19.19 1.15
CA LEU A 541 -40.09 19.34 2.52
C LEU A 541 -39.17 20.54 2.70
N GLN A 542 -38.24 20.74 1.75
CA GLN A 542 -37.35 21.89 1.76
C GLN A 542 -38.14 23.21 1.66
N LEU A 543 -39.07 23.32 0.70
CA LEU A 543 -39.93 24.50 0.55
C LEU A 543 -40.78 24.76 1.80
N PHE A 544 -41.29 23.70 2.43
CA PHE A 544 -42.02 23.81 3.68
C PHE A 544 -41.13 24.31 4.82
N SER A 545 -39.90 23.80 4.93
CA SER A 545 -38.93 24.27 5.94
C SER A 545 -38.52 25.72 5.73
N GLU A 546 -38.33 26.15 4.47
CA GLU A 546 -37.98 27.52 4.11
C GLU A 546 -39.14 28.47 4.45
N SER A 547 -40.36 28.12 4.06
CA SER A 547 -41.58 28.87 4.39
C SER A 547 -41.81 28.97 5.91
N SER A 548 -41.61 27.87 6.64
CA SER A 548 -41.73 27.85 8.11
C SER A 548 -40.67 28.74 8.77
N ALA A 549 -39.42 28.70 8.29
CA ALA A 549 -38.35 29.56 8.79
C ALA A 549 -38.61 31.05 8.50
N ASP A 550 -39.16 31.37 7.33
CA ASP A 550 -39.54 32.74 6.98
C ASP A 550 -40.71 33.24 7.83
N LEU A 551 -41.71 32.40 8.09
CA LEU A 551 -42.79 32.69 9.04
C LEU A 551 -42.26 32.89 10.46
N GLN A 552 -41.30 32.09 10.92
CA GLN A 552 -40.67 32.25 12.22
C GLN A 552 -39.87 33.56 12.32
N LYS A 553 -39.14 33.95 11.27
CA LYS A 553 -38.44 35.24 11.20
C LYS A 553 -39.40 36.42 11.23
N LEU A 554 -40.48 36.35 10.45
CA LEU A 554 -41.56 37.37 10.47
C LEU A 554 -42.20 37.44 11.86
N THR A 555 -42.40 36.30 12.52
CA THR A 555 -42.94 36.23 13.88
C THR A 555 -41.99 36.85 14.91
N ALA A 556 -40.68 36.63 14.77
CA ALA A 556 -39.66 37.20 15.65
C ALA A 556 -39.45 38.72 15.45
N GLN A 557 -39.80 39.26 14.27
CA GLN A 557 -39.73 40.69 13.96
C GLN A 557 -40.98 41.47 14.42
N LEU A 558 -42.05 40.77 14.84
CA LEU A 558 -43.23 41.40 15.41
C LEU A 558 -42.94 41.80 16.87
N PRO A 559 -43.10 43.09 17.25
CA PRO A 559 -43.10 43.49 18.65
C PRO A 559 -44.16 42.71 19.43
N SER A 560 -43.92 42.40 20.71
CA SER A 560 -44.91 41.75 21.57
C SER A 560 -46.23 42.53 21.47
N PRO A 561 -47.34 41.89 21.07
CA PRO A 561 -48.51 42.64 20.66
C PRO A 561 -49.19 43.26 21.89
N ASP A 562 -49.26 44.60 21.90
CA ASP A 562 -50.28 45.28 22.69
C ASP A 562 -51.64 44.87 22.12
N GLN A 563 -52.47 44.27 22.99
CA GLN A 563 -53.73 43.62 22.63
C GLN A 563 -54.67 44.61 21.90
N GLN A 564 -54.54 45.91 22.19
CA GLN A 564 -55.30 46.97 21.51
C GLN A 564 -54.83 47.21 20.06
N THR A 565 -53.53 47.12 19.78
CA THR A 565 -52.98 47.34 18.42
C THR A 565 -53.36 46.20 17.48
N LEU A 566 -53.39 44.95 17.99
CA LEU A 566 -53.89 43.80 17.24
C LEU A 566 -55.37 43.96 16.89
N VAL A 567 -56.20 44.35 17.86
CA VAL A 567 -57.65 44.55 17.63
C VAL A 567 -57.90 45.66 16.61
N GLN A 568 -57.14 46.77 16.66
CA GLN A 568 -57.25 47.83 15.67
C GLN A 568 -56.81 47.38 14.28
N ARG A 569 -55.74 46.57 14.18
CA ARG A 569 -55.26 46.06 12.91
C ARG A 569 -56.19 45.01 12.29
N VAL A 570 -56.77 44.14 13.11
CA VAL A 570 -57.83 43.20 12.68
C VAL A 570 -59.04 43.98 12.18
N LYS A 571 -59.48 45.03 12.90
CA LYS A 571 -60.58 45.90 12.43
C LYS A 571 -60.27 46.57 11.10
N MET A 572 -59.06 47.10 10.92
CA MET A 572 -58.63 47.70 9.65
C MET A 572 -58.63 46.68 8.51
N VAL A 573 -58.09 45.49 8.74
CA VAL A 573 -58.05 44.42 7.72
C VAL A 573 -59.46 43.91 7.43
N ASP A 574 -60.32 43.77 8.43
CA ASP A 574 -61.73 43.42 8.25
C ASP A 574 -62.48 44.49 7.44
N GLU A 575 -62.23 45.77 7.69
CA GLU A 575 -62.77 46.88 6.89
C GLU A 575 -62.25 46.84 5.45
N GLU A 576 -60.96 46.55 5.25
CA GLU A 576 -60.38 46.41 3.91
C GLU A 576 -60.96 45.21 3.15
N ILE A 577 -61.13 44.07 3.82
CA ILE A 577 -61.75 42.86 3.24
C ILE A 577 -63.22 43.13 2.92
N LEU A 578 -63.95 43.81 3.80
CA LEU A 578 -65.34 44.20 3.55
C LEU A 578 -65.47 45.19 2.39
N GLN A 579 -64.51 46.08 2.20
CA GLN A 579 -64.50 47.05 1.09
C GLN A 579 -64.05 46.42 -0.24
N THR A 580 -63.12 45.46 -0.23
CA THR A 580 -62.48 44.95 -1.47
C THR A 580 -62.97 43.57 -1.91
N LEU A 581 -63.06 42.63 -0.98
CA LEU A 581 -63.39 41.23 -1.27
C LEU A 581 -64.89 40.99 -1.27
N LEU A 582 -65.66 41.65 -0.39
CA LEU A 582 -67.11 41.48 -0.35
C LEU A 582 -67.81 41.87 -1.68
N PRO A 583 -67.46 42.99 -2.35
CA PRO A 583 -68.06 43.32 -3.64
C PRO A 583 -67.68 42.34 -4.73
N ARG A 584 -66.41 41.89 -4.76
CA ARG A 584 -65.92 40.89 -5.73
C ARG A 584 -66.57 39.52 -5.53
N ALA A 585 -66.71 39.07 -4.29
CA ALA A 585 -67.39 37.83 -3.95
C ALA A 585 -68.86 37.92 -4.37
N ARG A 586 -69.54 39.03 -4.07
CA ARG A 586 -70.93 39.27 -4.51
C ARG A 586 -71.04 39.30 -6.03
N GLU A 587 -70.14 39.97 -6.73
CA GLU A 587 -70.10 39.99 -8.20
C GLU A 587 -69.92 38.57 -8.76
N LEU A 588 -69.02 37.79 -8.18
CA LEU A 588 -68.74 36.43 -8.62
C LEU A 588 -69.92 35.49 -8.33
N THR A 589 -70.56 35.60 -7.16
CA THR A 589 -71.82 34.90 -6.86
C THR A 589 -72.92 35.28 -7.85
N GLN A 590 -73.00 36.56 -8.23
CA GLN A 590 -73.98 37.04 -9.20
C GLN A 590 -73.68 36.56 -10.63
N ARG A 591 -72.41 36.41 -11.00
CA ARG A 591 -71.99 35.79 -12.27
C ARG A 591 -72.28 34.29 -12.27
N CYS A 592 -72.00 33.59 -11.18
CA CYS A 592 -72.32 32.17 -11.02
C CYS A 592 -73.83 31.92 -11.09
N SER A 593 -74.65 32.76 -10.44
CA SER A 593 -76.11 32.63 -10.51
C SER A 593 -76.65 32.90 -11.92
N LYS A 594 -76.11 33.90 -12.63
CA LYS A 594 -76.41 34.11 -14.05
C LYS A 594 -75.99 32.92 -14.92
N GLY A 595 -74.82 32.34 -14.67
CA GLY A 595 -74.35 31.14 -15.36
C GLY A 595 -75.27 29.94 -15.12
N LEU A 596 -75.70 29.72 -13.89
CA LEU A 596 -76.66 28.67 -13.54
C LEU A 596 -78.02 28.87 -14.23
N LEU A 597 -78.53 30.10 -14.28
CA LEU A 597 -79.77 30.42 -15.02
C LEU A 597 -79.61 30.19 -16.53
N TYR A 598 -78.46 30.55 -17.10
CA TYR A 598 -78.15 30.24 -18.49
C TYR A 598 -78.05 28.73 -18.74
N THR A 599 -77.57 27.96 -17.77
CA THR A 599 -77.48 26.50 -17.88
C THR A 599 -78.86 25.87 -18.03
N GLU A 600 -79.88 26.38 -17.33
CA GLU A 600 -81.27 25.94 -17.50
C GLU A 600 -81.82 26.32 -18.89
N GLN A 601 -81.49 27.51 -19.41
CA GLN A 601 -81.84 27.88 -20.79
C GLN A 601 -81.18 26.95 -21.82
N VAL A 602 -79.90 26.59 -21.61
CA VAL A 602 -79.18 25.62 -22.46
C VAL A 602 -79.81 24.24 -22.37
N LYS A 603 -80.18 23.75 -21.18
CA LYS A 603 -80.92 22.48 -21.04
C LYS A 603 -82.26 22.52 -21.76
N THR A 604 -82.97 23.66 -21.71
CA THR A 604 -84.25 23.82 -22.41
C THR A 604 -84.04 23.85 -23.92
N ALA A 605 -82.99 24.51 -24.41
CA ALA A 605 -82.63 24.51 -25.82
C ALA A 605 -82.18 23.13 -26.32
N ILE A 606 -81.42 22.39 -25.51
CA ILE A 606 -81.00 21.01 -25.80
C ILE A 606 -82.24 20.11 -25.85
N THR A 607 -83.13 20.17 -24.87
CA THR A 607 -84.38 19.37 -24.87
C THR A 607 -85.28 19.72 -26.05
N HIS A 608 -85.46 21.00 -26.36
CA HIS A 608 -86.19 21.43 -27.56
C HIS A 608 -85.55 20.88 -28.84
N TRP A 609 -84.21 20.91 -28.96
CA TRP A 609 -83.50 20.31 -30.09
C TRP A 609 -83.69 18.79 -30.12
N TRP A 610 -83.68 18.14 -28.96
CA TRP A 610 -83.91 16.72 -28.73
C TRP A 610 -85.38 16.28 -28.83
N GLU A 611 -86.30 17.21 -29.04
CA GLU A 611 -87.72 16.94 -29.30
C GLU A 611 -88.17 17.38 -30.71
N GLN A 612 -87.30 18.02 -31.51
CA GLN A 612 -87.67 18.39 -32.88
C GLN A 612 -87.91 17.14 -33.75
N PRO A 613 -88.96 17.07 -34.58
CA PRO A 613 -89.24 15.89 -35.42
C PRO A 613 -88.20 15.63 -36.53
N GLY A 614 -87.24 16.54 -36.75
CA GLY A 614 -86.21 16.45 -37.79
C GLY A 614 -85.03 15.51 -37.50
N GLN A 615 -84.84 15.03 -36.27
CA GLN A 615 -83.69 14.16 -35.89
C GLN A 615 -83.75 12.77 -36.53
N PHE A 616 -84.92 12.39 -37.06
CA PHE A 616 -85.13 11.15 -37.80
C PHE A 616 -85.40 11.39 -39.30
N ALA A 617 -85.35 12.65 -39.77
CA ALA A 617 -85.73 12.97 -41.14
C ALA A 617 -84.66 12.55 -42.17
N LEU A 618 -83.41 12.34 -41.77
CA LEU A 618 -82.31 11.93 -42.65
C LEU A 618 -81.33 10.97 -41.96
N PRO A 619 -81.65 9.66 -41.86
CA PRO A 619 -80.78 8.66 -41.23
C PRO A 619 -79.41 8.47 -41.91
N GLU A 620 -79.32 8.84 -43.18
CA GLU A 620 -78.18 8.59 -44.05
C GLU A 620 -77.21 9.79 -44.15
N MET A 621 -77.60 10.95 -43.63
CA MET A 621 -76.77 12.16 -43.71
C MET A 621 -75.59 12.05 -42.75
N GLN A 622 -74.39 11.99 -43.32
CA GLN A 622 -73.13 11.93 -42.57
C GLN A 622 -72.53 13.32 -42.42
N ARG A 623 -72.14 13.68 -41.19
CA ARG A 623 -71.29 14.85 -40.94
C ARG A 623 -69.99 14.36 -40.33
N GLU A 624 -68.88 14.76 -40.94
CA GLU A 624 -67.54 14.29 -40.57
C GLU A 624 -67.40 12.77 -40.61
N GLY A 625 -68.05 12.14 -41.60
CA GLY A 625 -67.99 10.69 -41.83
C GLY A 625 -68.78 9.84 -40.83
N LEU A 626 -69.52 10.46 -39.90
CA LEU A 626 -70.36 9.75 -38.93
C LEU A 626 -71.84 10.09 -39.12
N THR A 627 -72.69 9.08 -39.01
CA THR A 627 -74.15 9.29 -38.95
C THR A 627 -74.55 9.80 -37.57
N PHE A 628 -75.74 10.40 -37.47
CA PHE A 628 -76.28 10.86 -36.20
C PHE A 628 -76.29 9.76 -35.11
N GLN A 629 -76.62 8.50 -35.47
CA GLN A 629 -76.59 7.38 -34.52
C GLN A 629 -75.19 7.06 -33.98
N GLN A 630 -74.17 7.20 -34.82
CA GLN A 630 -72.78 6.98 -34.41
C GLN A 630 -72.28 8.10 -33.50
N TRP A 631 -72.65 9.36 -33.82
CA TRP A 631 -72.40 10.50 -32.92
C TRP A 631 -73.11 10.33 -31.57
N LEU A 632 -74.35 9.84 -31.57
CA LEU A 632 -75.10 9.55 -30.35
C LEU A 632 -74.43 8.47 -29.49
N GLN A 633 -73.92 7.40 -30.11
CA GLN A 633 -73.18 6.36 -29.38
C GLN A 633 -71.89 6.92 -28.78
N ARG A 634 -71.16 7.73 -29.54
CA ARG A 634 -69.92 8.36 -29.07
C ARG A 634 -70.19 9.31 -27.89
N TRP A 635 -71.27 10.09 -27.96
CA TRP A 635 -71.68 10.95 -26.85
C TRP A 635 -72.06 10.14 -25.60
N LYS A 636 -72.83 9.05 -25.75
CA LYS A 636 -73.19 8.16 -24.63
C LYS A 636 -71.99 7.50 -23.96
N LEU A 637 -70.94 7.21 -24.73
CA LEU A 637 -69.68 6.68 -24.19
C LEU A 637 -68.94 7.76 -23.40
N ALA A 638 -68.84 8.98 -23.94
CA ALA A 638 -68.17 10.10 -23.27
C ALA A 638 -68.87 10.51 -21.95
N THR A 639 -70.20 10.46 -21.89
CA THR A 639 -70.96 10.81 -20.67
C THR A 639 -71.01 9.69 -19.63
N LYS A 640 -70.52 8.48 -19.94
CA LYS A 640 -70.48 7.35 -18.99
C LYS A 640 -69.25 7.37 -18.08
N GLU A 641 -68.28 8.24 -18.34
CA GLU A 641 -67.05 8.40 -17.56
C GLU A 641 -67.04 9.70 -16.71
N SER A 642 -68.20 10.32 -16.46
CA SER A 642 -68.35 11.47 -15.54
C SER A 642 -69.32 11.18 -14.40
#